data_AF-A0A517TH90-F1
#
_entry.id   AF-A0A517TH90-F1
#
_cell.length_a   1.000
_cell.length_b   1.000
_cell.length_c   1.000
_cell.angle_alpha   90.00
_cell.angle_beta   90.00
_cell.angle_gamma   90.00
#
_symmetry.space_group_name_H-M   'P 1'
#
loop_
_entity.id
_entity.type
_entity.pdbx_description
1 polymer ?
#
loop_
_entity_poly.entity_id
_entity_poly.type
_entity_poly.pdbx_seq_one_letter_code
_entity_poly.pdbx_strand_id
1 'polypeptide(L)'
;MSYRGLSGLGWWRRLGALGFRSLVYTLIVFALADAQFRKKTDRVTVLYLLDQSLSIPEPQREAMRTLVNGLIREHRRDDKQDRAGVIVFGADAEVELPPVDFNYEMARIESSVDRRATDLAGAMGRAMSLFPHDSAKRVVLVTDGNENAGDALRQARAMADAGVSVDVLPTPLIARSETAVDKVALPADVRLEQPFEVRVVVDHQTDSPTGTEGKLRIVRKTGDLEQVISEGQVTLKPGKNVFSVRETIDRADFYTYQARFVPDDAQRDASAQNNVATAFTHVRGKGQVLFIEDWEHPGEFKRVVRGLESEGLEVTLRKSNQLFASLAELQRYDTVVLANTPRTSGFGETGGGTVVTDALAGFSDSQVEMLVRNTEELGCGLVMLGGDRSFGAGGWDDSPIEEAMPLDFEIKAAKVTPVGALAMIMHASEIAKGNYWMKKIAIKAIDTLGPRDYAGLLTWHMSGDQWLWGQSQGGMIPVGPSRAQMKARVDRMQEMDMPQFDPAMKMAAASLANLKNPMPAIKHMIIISDGDPSPPTAATMKALIRQKVKVTTVAVGAHGPPGHQTMQRIASQTGGKYYVVRNPNALPKIYQREARRVSRPLIRELSPPQTPIRLLDHEILRGVGEAMPPTSGYVQTTVKDSSLVEVILRSPVPADGESSTLLAAWTYGLGKTVAFTTDAGARWSNGWTAWEGYDRFFSQMIRWSMRPTGDTGNFTVATDVVDGKARVVLDALDKDDEFLDLPALGGAAVRPDLGSTPLDFRQVAPGRYVAEIEADDPGSYMIVISPGAGRGVLRTGVNVGYSDEFRDRETNRPLLESIAGLEAKGGDEGVVISDATETELTGPDAAAQIAAHELYDPFRRDLPPAVASQPVWPLMVLLASCLFVGDVFIRRVQVGFGWVAPLMTRLFRRDAAEPEAETMARLRSRKAEVRETATAAGATRFEVDEESPQPATGSPLDELKQPAGEANPKQPKTGQKLADDAQPKEEGYTSRLLKAKKGALGDRDKPKE
;
A
#
# COMPACT_ATOMS: atom_id res chain seq x y z
N MET A 1 15.98 -66.91 -24.71
CA MET A 1 14.65 -67.49 -24.37
C MET A 1 14.79 -68.97 -24.03
N SER A 2 14.17 -69.46 -22.96
CA SER A 2 14.30 -70.87 -22.56
C SER A 2 13.46 -71.79 -23.45
N TYR A 3 14.13 -72.72 -24.16
CA TYR A 3 13.48 -73.76 -24.95
C TYR A 3 12.73 -74.79 -24.08
N ARG A 4 13.09 -74.94 -22.79
CA ARG A 4 12.61 -76.03 -21.92
C ARG A 4 11.13 -75.89 -21.51
N GLY A 5 10.60 -74.66 -21.41
CA GLY A 5 9.21 -74.41 -21.02
C GLY A 5 8.15 -74.54 -22.13
N LEU A 6 8.55 -74.95 -23.34
CA LEU A 6 7.68 -75.06 -24.53
C LEU A 6 7.59 -76.50 -25.07
N SER A 7 8.01 -77.50 -24.28
CA SER A 7 8.08 -78.91 -24.67
C SER A 7 6.73 -79.56 -25.03
N GLY A 8 5.60 -79.01 -24.56
CA GLY A 8 4.26 -79.48 -24.87
C GLY A 8 3.64 -78.94 -26.17
N LEU A 9 4.36 -78.14 -26.97
CA LEU A 9 3.84 -77.55 -28.22
C LEU A 9 4.55 -78.08 -29.47
N GLY A 10 3.76 -78.46 -30.48
CA GLY A 10 4.27 -78.87 -31.78
C GLY A 10 5.06 -77.77 -32.51
N TRP A 11 5.99 -78.19 -33.38
CA TRP A 11 7.01 -77.36 -34.04
C TRP A 11 6.52 -75.98 -34.50
N TRP A 12 5.46 -75.93 -35.32
CA TRP A 12 4.91 -74.69 -35.87
C TRP A 12 4.38 -73.72 -34.81
N ARG A 13 3.69 -74.22 -33.77
CA ARG A 13 3.18 -73.37 -32.67
C ARG A 13 4.31 -72.86 -31.79
N ARG A 14 5.37 -73.66 -31.60
CA ARG A 14 6.59 -73.25 -30.89
C ARG A 14 7.31 -72.12 -31.64
N LEU A 15 7.45 -72.25 -32.97
CA LEU A 15 8.04 -71.22 -33.82
C LEU A 15 7.22 -69.93 -33.78
N GLY A 16 5.89 -70.05 -33.90
CA GLY A 16 4.95 -68.92 -33.78
C GLY A 16 5.08 -68.18 -32.45
N ALA A 17 4.98 -68.89 -31.32
CA ALA A 17 5.12 -68.28 -29.99
C ALA A 17 6.48 -67.61 -29.78
N LEU A 18 7.58 -68.20 -30.30
CA LEU A 18 8.90 -67.58 -30.24
C LEU A 18 8.98 -66.32 -31.11
N GLY A 19 8.34 -66.32 -32.29
CA GLY A 19 8.21 -65.16 -33.19
C GLY A 19 7.43 -64.01 -32.56
N PHE A 20 6.20 -64.26 -32.09
CA PHE A 20 5.40 -63.25 -31.39
C PHE A 20 6.14 -62.70 -30.16
N ARG A 21 6.76 -63.56 -29.35
CA ARG A 21 7.55 -63.10 -28.19
C ARG A 21 8.76 -62.26 -28.59
N SER A 22 9.47 -62.62 -29.66
CA SER A 22 10.57 -61.81 -30.18
C SER A 22 10.07 -60.42 -30.59
N LEU A 23 8.96 -60.36 -31.32
CA LEU A 23 8.37 -59.12 -31.81
C LEU A 23 7.88 -58.22 -30.66
N VAL A 24 7.26 -58.80 -29.61
CA VAL A 24 6.87 -58.09 -28.39
C VAL A 24 8.09 -57.50 -27.67
N TYR A 25 9.16 -58.28 -27.47
CA TYR A 25 10.39 -57.75 -26.88
C TYR A 25 11.02 -56.64 -27.73
N THR A 26 11.06 -56.80 -29.06
CA THR A 26 11.59 -55.79 -29.97
C THR A 26 10.81 -54.48 -29.90
N LEU A 27 9.48 -54.52 -29.87
CA LEU A 27 8.64 -53.33 -29.73
C LEU A 27 8.79 -52.66 -28.36
N ILE A 28 8.94 -53.43 -27.28
CA ILE A 28 9.23 -52.88 -25.94
C ILE A 28 10.62 -52.24 -25.89
N VAL A 29 11.63 -52.83 -26.55
CA VAL A 29 12.97 -52.23 -26.64
C VAL A 29 12.94 -50.92 -27.45
N PHE A 30 12.22 -50.85 -28.57
CA PHE A 30 12.06 -49.59 -29.32
C PHE A 30 11.23 -48.54 -28.56
N ALA A 31 10.25 -48.96 -27.76
CA ALA A 31 9.51 -48.06 -26.87
C ALA A 31 10.40 -47.49 -25.74
N LEU A 32 11.26 -48.32 -25.15
CA LEU A 32 12.23 -47.90 -24.12
C LEU A 32 13.41 -47.07 -24.68
N ALA A 33 13.74 -47.25 -25.96
CA ALA A 33 14.77 -46.48 -26.67
C ALA A 33 14.24 -45.17 -27.29
N ASP A 34 13.02 -44.75 -26.93
CA ASP A 34 12.28 -43.60 -27.50
C ASP A 34 12.36 -43.50 -29.04
N ALA A 35 11.88 -44.53 -29.72
CA ALA A 35 11.73 -44.48 -31.17
C ALA A 35 10.74 -43.36 -31.57
N GLN A 36 11.21 -42.41 -32.39
CA GLN A 36 10.46 -41.23 -32.83
C GLN A 36 10.17 -41.27 -34.33
N PHE A 37 8.95 -40.88 -34.74
CA PHE A 37 8.63 -40.55 -36.13
C PHE A 37 9.00 -39.08 -36.39
N ARG A 38 9.91 -38.85 -37.33
CA ARG A 38 10.24 -37.50 -37.82
C ARG A 38 9.32 -37.15 -38.99
N LYS A 39 8.42 -36.19 -38.79
CA LYS A 39 7.62 -35.57 -39.84
C LYS A 39 8.26 -34.23 -40.22
N LYS A 40 8.65 -34.07 -41.49
CA LYS A 40 8.99 -32.75 -42.03
C LYS A 40 7.70 -31.99 -42.33
N THR A 41 7.67 -30.71 -42.00
CA THR A 41 6.53 -29.81 -42.23
C THR A 41 6.97 -28.56 -42.98
N ASP A 42 6.18 -28.15 -43.97
CA ASP A 42 6.32 -26.93 -44.78
C ASP A 42 5.42 -25.78 -44.28
N ARG A 43 5.04 -25.85 -43.00
CA ARG A 43 4.24 -24.84 -42.30
C ARG A 43 5.12 -23.69 -41.85
N VAL A 44 4.59 -22.48 -41.92
CA VAL A 44 5.21 -21.27 -41.38
C VAL A 44 4.37 -20.75 -40.21
N THR A 45 5.03 -20.29 -39.14
CA THR A 45 4.40 -19.45 -38.11
C THR A 45 5.03 -18.07 -38.19
N VAL A 46 4.18 -17.06 -38.40
CA VAL A 46 4.56 -15.63 -38.41
C VAL A 46 4.03 -14.99 -37.13
N LEU A 47 4.90 -14.31 -36.38
CA LEU A 47 4.53 -13.48 -35.24
C LEU A 47 4.76 -12.01 -35.57
N TYR A 48 3.70 -11.21 -35.52
CA TYR A 48 3.76 -9.76 -35.71
C TYR A 48 4.05 -9.09 -34.36
N LEU A 49 5.12 -8.31 -34.29
CA LEU A 49 5.45 -7.44 -33.16
C LEU A 49 5.03 -6.01 -33.53
N LEU A 50 4.02 -5.48 -32.85
CA LEU A 50 3.48 -4.14 -33.12
C LEU A 50 3.80 -3.20 -31.98
N ASP A 51 4.55 -2.16 -32.32
CA ASP A 51 4.91 -1.12 -31.38
C ASP A 51 3.69 -0.23 -31.06
N GLN A 52 3.45 0.02 -29.79
CA GLN A 52 2.34 0.82 -29.26
C GLN A 52 2.84 1.96 -28.37
N SER A 53 4.14 2.26 -28.41
CA SER A 53 4.78 3.33 -27.64
C SER A 53 4.20 4.73 -27.92
N LEU A 54 4.62 5.71 -27.12
CA LEU A 54 4.19 7.11 -27.26
C LEU A 54 4.92 7.85 -28.39
N SER A 55 6.06 7.37 -28.87
CA SER A 55 6.70 7.94 -30.06
C SER A 55 5.82 7.81 -31.32
N ILE A 56 4.96 6.78 -31.39
CA ILE A 56 4.17 6.45 -32.58
C ILE A 56 2.77 7.10 -32.59
N PRO A 57 2.48 8.01 -33.55
CA PRO A 57 1.16 8.58 -33.78
C PRO A 57 0.01 7.56 -33.86
N GLU A 58 -1.14 7.93 -33.29
CA GLU A 58 -2.36 7.12 -33.30
C GLU A 58 -2.80 6.66 -34.71
N PRO A 59 -2.75 7.49 -35.79
CA PRO A 59 -3.07 7.03 -37.15
C PRO A 59 -2.14 5.94 -37.68
N GLN A 60 -0.87 5.92 -37.25
CA GLN A 60 0.10 4.88 -37.64
C GLN A 60 -0.12 3.60 -36.84
N ARG A 61 -0.46 3.69 -35.55
CA ARG A 61 -0.86 2.52 -34.75
C ARG A 61 -2.14 1.86 -35.30
N GLU A 62 -3.09 2.62 -35.84
CA GLU A 62 -4.22 2.05 -36.59
C GLU A 62 -3.81 1.46 -37.96
N ALA A 63 -2.85 2.08 -38.65
CA ALA A 63 -2.27 1.52 -39.88
C ALA A 63 -1.60 0.15 -39.64
N MET A 64 -0.87 -0.03 -38.53
CA MET A 64 -0.28 -1.33 -38.13
C MET A 64 -1.33 -2.44 -38.00
N ARG A 65 -2.45 -2.17 -37.32
CA ARG A 65 -3.57 -3.12 -37.20
C ARG A 65 -4.14 -3.49 -38.58
N THR A 66 -4.30 -2.49 -39.44
CA THR A 66 -4.83 -2.64 -40.81
C THR A 66 -3.89 -3.50 -41.67
N LEU A 67 -2.59 -3.24 -41.59
CA LEU A 67 -1.53 -4.00 -42.26
C LEU A 67 -1.58 -5.48 -41.86
N VAL A 68 -1.58 -5.79 -40.56
CA VAL A 68 -1.52 -7.17 -40.07
C VAL A 68 -2.75 -7.97 -40.49
N ASN A 69 -3.95 -7.38 -40.37
CA ASN A 69 -5.18 -8.01 -40.84
C ASN A 69 -5.11 -8.30 -42.36
N GLY A 70 -4.57 -7.35 -43.15
CA GLY A 70 -4.36 -7.53 -44.59
C GLY A 70 -3.35 -8.64 -44.93
N LEU A 71 -2.19 -8.63 -44.29
CA LEU A 71 -1.12 -9.63 -44.52
C LEU A 71 -1.56 -11.05 -44.15
N ILE A 72 -2.30 -11.21 -43.04
CA ILE A 72 -2.87 -12.50 -42.64
C ILE A 72 -3.90 -12.96 -43.67
N ARG A 73 -4.77 -12.07 -44.12
CA ARG A 73 -5.87 -12.39 -45.05
C ARG A 73 -5.40 -12.77 -46.45
N GLU A 74 -4.38 -12.10 -46.98
CA GLU A 74 -3.94 -12.28 -48.36
C GLU A 74 -2.93 -13.45 -48.50
N HIS A 75 -1.99 -13.59 -47.56
CA HIS A 75 -0.84 -14.48 -47.73
C HIS A 75 -0.90 -15.79 -46.94
N ARG A 76 -1.69 -15.86 -45.86
CA ARG A 76 -1.74 -17.05 -45.01
C ARG A 76 -2.48 -18.20 -45.68
N ARG A 77 -1.89 -19.41 -45.66
CA ARG A 77 -2.43 -20.58 -46.36
C ARG A 77 -3.05 -21.60 -45.42
N ASP A 78 -4.39 -21.65 -45.41
CA ASP A 78 -5.19 -22.61 -44.65
C ASP A 78 -4.90 -24.06 -45.05
N ASP A 79 -4.66 -24.34 -46.34
CA ASP A 79 -4.31 -25.69 -46.84
C ASP A 79 -2.96 -26.19 -46.30
N LYS A 80 -2.09 -25.25 -45.89
CA LYS A 80 -0.79 -25.51 -45.29
C LYS A 80 -0.80 -25.49 -43.77
N GLN A 81 -1.90 -25.07 -43.14
CA GLN A 81 -1.99 -24.88 -41.69
C GLN A 81 -0.93 -23.88 -41.18
N ASP A 82 -0.67 -22.82 -41.95
CA ASP A 82 0.19 -21.72 -41.52
C ASP A 82 -0.45 -20.97 -40.35
N ARG A 83 0.36 -20.47 -39.42
CA ARG A 83 -0.12 -19.81 -38.19
C ARG A 83 0.29 -18.34 -38.14
N ALA A 84 -0.62 -17.51 -37.66
CA ALA A 84 -0.38 -16.10 -37.39
C ALA A 84 -0.62 -15.81 -35.91
N GLY A 85 0.27 -15.03 -35.28
CA GLY A 85 0.07 -14.48 -33.94
C GLY A 85 0.52 -13.03 -33.88
N VAL A 86 0.03 -12.29 -32.90
CA VAL A 86 0.25 -10.85 -32.74
C VAL A 86 0.63 -10.56 -31.29
N ILE A 87 1.69 -9.79 -31.11
CA ILE A 87 2.17 -9.27 -29.84
C ILE A 87 2.20 -7.74 -30.00
N VAL A 88 1.71 -7.03 -29.01
CA VAL A 88 1.82 -5.57 -28.91
C VAL A 88 2.80 -5.21 -27.81
N PHE A 89 3.55 -4.13 -27.95
CA PHE A 89 4.58 -3.78 -26.97
C PHE A 89 4.79 -2.28 -26.78
N GLY A 90 5.43 -1.95 -25.66
CA GLY A 90 5.99 -0.65 -25.28
C GLY A 90 7.12 -0.94 -24.29
N ALA A 91 7.01 -0.46 -23.06
CA ALA A 91 7.92 -0.81 -21.96
C ALA A 91 7.79 -2.30 -21.55
N ASP A 92 6.61 -2.88 -21.79
CA ASP A 92 6.31 -4.30 -21.67
C ASP A 92 5.64 -4.81 -22.97
N ALA A 93 5.68 -6.13 -23.17
CA ALA A 93 5.15 -6.78 -24.37
C ALA A 93 4.06 -7.78 -24.00
N GLU A 94 2.88 -7.71 -24.60
CA GLU A 94 1.74 -8.59 -24.33
C GLU A 94 1.15 -9.25 -25.58
N VAL A 95 0.51 -10.41 -25.37
CA VAL A 95 0.07 -11.30 -26.46
C VAL A 95 -1.39 -11.01 -26.83
N GLU A 96 -1.60 -10.23 -27.89
CA GLU A 96 -2.92 -9.92 -28.42
C GLU A 96 -3.57 -11.15 -29.09
N LEU A 97 -2.80 -11.91 -29.87
CA LEU A 97 -3.27 -13.12 -30.55
C LEU A 97 -2.20 -14.22 -30.47
N PRO A 98 -2.45 -15.36 -29.78
CA PRO A 98 -1.54 -16.50 -29.84
C PRO A 98 -1.48 -17.08 -31.28
N PRO A 99 -0.40 -17.77 -31.67
CA PRO A 99 -0.28 -18.31 -33.03
C PRO A 99 -1.38 -19.32 -33.39
N VAL A 100 -2.33 -18.89 -34.23
CA VAL A 100 -3.54 -19.64 -34.63
C VAL A 100 -3.58 -19.94 -36.13
N ASP A 101 -4.24 -21.05 -36.49
CA ASP A 101 -4.41 -21.58 -37.86
C ASP A 101 -5.80 -21.30 -38.47
N PHE A 102 -6.65 -20.50 -37.82
CA PHE A 102 -7.90 -19.94 -38.39
C PHE A 102 -7.78 -18.42 -38.60
N ASN A 103 -8.52 -17.84 -39.56
CA ASN A 103 -8.47 -16.40 -39.82
C ASN A 103 -9.16 -15.63 -38.69
N TYR A 104 -8.47 -14.61 -38.18
CA TYR A 104 -8.94 -13.73 -37.12
C TYR A 104 -8.61 -12.28 -37.51
N GLU A 105 -9.63 -11.43 -37.64
CA GLU A 105 -9.45 -10.00 -37.94
C GLU A 105 -9.57 -9.20 -36.64
N MET A 106 -8.52 -8.47 -36.26
CA MET A 106 -8.51 -7.61 -35.08
C MET A 106 -9.33 -6.34 -35.34
N ALA A 107 -10.51 -6.25 -34.74
CA ALA A 107 -11.36 -5.05 -34.79
C ALA A 107 -10.72 -3.86 -34.06
N ARG A 108 -10.03 -4.14 -32.95
CA ARG A 108 -9.20 -3.23 -32.14
C ARG A 108 -8.12 -4.06 -31.44
N ILE A 109 -7.11 -3.40 -30.89
CA ILE A 109 -6.18 -4.01 -29.92
C ILE A 109 -6.85 -3.94 -28.54
N GLU A 110 -6.97 -5.06 -27.83
CA GLU A 110 -7.55 -5.13 -26.47
C GLU A 110 -6.49 -5.20 -25.36
N SER A 111 -5.27 -5.66 -25.67
CA SER A 111 -4.14 -5.69 -24.74
C SER A 111 -3.68 -4.29 -24.37
N SER A 112 -3.40 -4.09 -23.07
CA SER A 112 -2.83 -2.85 -22.54
C SER A 112 -1.36 -3.08 -22.21
N VAL A 113 -0.50 -2.21 -22.74
CA VAL A 113 0.94 -2.13 -22.44
C VAL A 113 1.27 -0.71 -21.97
N ASP A 114 2.33 -0.56 -21.18
CA ASP A 114 2.87 0.74 -20.82
C ASP A 114 3.60 1.34 -22.02
N ARG A 115 3.15 2.52 -22.46
CA ARG A 115 3.60 3.16 -23.70
C ARG A 115 4.75 4.15 -23.49
N ARG A 116 5.25 4.29 -22.24
CA ARG A 116 6.24 5.31 -21.85
C ARG A 116 7.69 4.93 -22.17
N ALA A 117 7.93 3.76 -22.76
CA ALA A 117 9.22 3.28 -23.24
C ALA A 117 8.99 2.28 -24.39
N THR A 118 10.07 1.84 -25.02
CA THR A 118 10.09 0.93 -26.17
C THR A 118 11.15 -0.16 -25.92
N ASP A 119 10.72 -1.37 -25.53
CA ASP A 119 11.56 -2.55 -25.29
C ASP A 119 11.41 -3.59 -26.42
N LEU A 120 12.19 -3.39 -27.48
CA LEU A 120 12.27 -4.30 -28.62
C LEU A 120 12.82 -5.67 -28.22
N ALA A 121 13.80 -5.71 -27.31
CA ALA A 121 14.40 -6.95 -26.83
C ALA A 121 13.40 -7.82 -26.04
N GLY A 122 12.58 -7.21 -25.16
CA GLY A 122 11.50 -7.87 -24.43
C GLY A 122 10.43 -8.43 -25.35
N ALA A 123 10.00 -7.64 -26.35
CA ALA A 123 9.03 -8.07 -27.36
C ALA A 123 9.54 -9.28 -28.17
N MET A 124 10.77 -9.22 -28.68
CA MET A 124 11.43 -10.33 -29.36
C MET A 124 11.64 -11.56 -28.46
N GLY A 125 11.97 -11.35 -27.19
CA GLY A 125 12.04 -12.41 -26.17
C GLY A 125 10.71 -13.13 -25.97
N ARG A 126 9.59 -12.38 -25.94
CA ARG A 126 8.25 -12.96 -25.80
C ARG A 126 7.83 -13.73 -27.05
N ALA A 127 8.13 -13.21 -28.25
CA ALA A 127 7.91 -13.93 -29.51
C ALA A 127 8.63 -15.30 -29.55
N MET A 128 9.88 -15.35 -29.09
CA MET A 128 10.65 -16.59 -29.01
C MET A 128 9.97 -17.70 -28.18
N SER A 129 9.22 -17.33 -27.14
CA SER A 129 8.50 -18.26 -26.27
C SER A 129 7.21 -18.84 -26.89
N LEU A 130 6.61 -18.14 -27.87
CA LEU A 130 5.35 -18.53 -28.50
C LEU A 130 5.51 -19.42 -29.73
N PHE A 131 6.69 -19.47 -30.35
CA PHE A 131 6.89 -20.25 -31.57
C PHE A 131 6.72 -21.76 -31.32
N PRO A 132 5.79 -22.43 -32.03
CA PRO A 132 5.65 -23.87 -31.95
C PRO A 132 6.84 -24.59 -32.60
N HIS A 133 7.11 -25.82 -32.17
CA HIS A 133 8.24 -26.62 -32.67
C HIS A 133 7.99 -27.30 -34.04
N ASP A 134 6.78 -27.17 -34.62
CA ASP A 134 6.34 -27.90 -35.82
C ASP A 134 6.14 -27.03 -37.08
N SER A 135 6.74 -25.84 -37.10
CA SER A 135 6.75 -24.89 -38.23
C SER A 135 8.09 -24.14 -38.34
N ALA A 136 8.40 -23.61 -39.53
CA ALA A 136 9.39 -22.54 -39.69
C ALA A 136 8.93 -21.28 -38.95
N LYS A 137 9.87 -20.41 -38.55
CA LYS A 137 9.62 -19.31 -37.63
C LYS A 137 10.02 -17.97 -38.25
N ARG A 138 9.08 -17.02 -38.30
CA ARG A 138 9.36 -15.65 -38.74
C ARG A 138 8.72 -14.65 -37.80
N VAL A 139 9.43 -13.54 -37.57
CA VAL A 139 8.90 -12.33 -36.94
C VAL A 139 8.75 -11.26 -38.01
N VAL A 140 7.68 -10.47 -37.90
CA VAL A 140 7.52 -9.20 -38.61
C VAL A 140 7.46 -8.10 -37.56
N LEU A 141 8.49 -7.27 -37.47
CA LEU A 141 8.62 -6.20 -36.50
C LEU A 141 8.20 -4.85 -37.11
N VAL A 142 7.22 -4.18 -36.49
CA VAL A 142 6.68 -2.90 -36.96
C VAL A 142 6.81 -1.86 -35.86
N THR A 143 7.75 -0.92 -36.03
CA THR A 143 8.26 0.02 -35.02
C THR A 143 8.97 1.20 -35.70
N ASP A 144 9.26 2.28 -34.97
CA ASP A 144 10.21 3.31 -35.40
C ASP A 144 11.69 2.94 -35.14
N GLY A 145 11.95 1.92 -34.30
CA GLY A 145 13.28 1.44 -33.94
C GLY A 145 13.97 2.19 -32.79
N ASN A 146 13.28 3.11 -32.10
CA ASN A 146 13.87 3.93 -31.05
C ASN A 146 13.84 3.21 -29.68
N GLU A 147 14.59 2.11 -29.57
CA GLU A 147 14.75 1.36 -28.32
C GLU A 147 15.40 2.23 -27.23
N ASN A 148 14.67 2.46 -26.14
CA ASN A 148 15.16 3.14 -24.93
C ASN A 148 15.20 2.23 -23.69
N ALA A 149 14.79 0.96 -23.84
CA ALA A 149 15.01 -0.10 -22.87
C ALA A 149 15.40 -1.39 -23.61
N GLY A 150 16.49 -2.05 -23.22
CA GLY A 150 16.88 -3.36 -23.79
C GLY A 150 18.21 -3.39 -24.56
N ASP A 151 18.31 -4.35 -25.48
CA ASP A 151 19.35 -4.50 -26.52
C ASP A 151 18.79 -5.40 -27.64
N ALA A 152 18.07 -4.75 -28.56
CA ALA A 152 17.35 -5.37 -29.67
C ALA A 152 18.29 -6.21 -30.53
N LEU A 153 19.47 -5.67 -30.85
CA LEU A 153 20.41 -6.30 -31.77
C LEU A 153 21.01 -7.59 -31.19
N ARG A 154 21.28 -7.63 -29.89
CA ARG A 154 21.71 -8.84 -29.18
C ARG A 154 20.61 -9.90 -29.18
N GLN A 155 19.36 -9.49 -28.94
CA GLN A 155 18.23 -10.42 -28.94
C GLN A 155 17.93 -10.94 -30.35
N ALA A 156 17.95 -10.09 -31.37
CA ALA A 156 17.75 -10.46 -32.77
C ALA A 156 18.80 -11.50 -33.25
N ARG A 157 20.07 -11.35 -32.84
CA ARG A 157 21.11 -12.36 -33.10
C ARG A 157 20.77 -13.72 -32.49
N ALA A 158 20.26 -13.75 -31.25
CA ALA A 158 19.82 -14.98 -30.61
C ALA A 158 18.59 -15.62 -31.31
N MET A 159 17.74 -14.81 -31.95
CA MET A 159 16.64 -15.29 -32.79
C MET A 159 17.14 -15.90 -34.10
N ALA A 160 18.07 -15.23 -34.79
CA ALA A 160 18.70 -15.72 -36.02
C ALA A 160 19.43 -17.06 -35.79
N ASP A 161 20.20 -17.18 -34.70
CA ASP A 161 20.87 -18.41 -34.25
C ASP A 161 19.88 -19.55 -33.96
N ALA A 162 18.65 -19.22 -33.54
CA ALA A 162 17.56 -20.17 -33.31
C ALA A 162 16.76 -20.52 -34.58
N GLY A 163 17.15 -20.00 -35.75
CA GLY A 163 16.51 -20.24 -37.05
C GLY A 163 15.23 -19.44 -37.26
N VAL A 164 15.15 -18.23 -36.70
CA VAL A 164 14.03 -17.30 -36.89
C VAL A 164 14.49 -16.15 -37.80
N SER A 165 13.78 -15.93 -38.90
CA SER A 165 13.97 -14.73 -39.74
C SER A 165 13.18 -13.55 -39.16
N VAL A 166 13.75 -12.35 -39.19
CA VAL A 166 13.12 -11.12 -38.70
C VAL A 166 12.99 -10.14 -39.87
N ASP A 167 11.77 -9.98 -40.37
CA ASP A 167 11.44 -8.90 -41.30
C ASP A 167 11.10 -7.64 -40.49
N VAL A 168 11.42 -6.46 -41.03
CA VAL A 168 11.16 -5.17 -40.37
C VAL A 168 10.36 -4.25 -41.28
N LEU A 169 9.36 -3.57 -40.74
CA LEU A 169 8.70 -2.43 -41.38
C LEU A 169 9.00 -1.17 -40.56
N PRO A 170 9.93 -0.32 -41.02
CA PRO A 170 10.17 0.98 -40.42
C PRO A 170 8.89 1.82 -40.46
N THR A 171 8.48 2.33 -39.29
CA THR A 171 7.38 3.29 -39.17
C THR A 171 7.98 4.69 -39.23
N PRO A 172 7.66 5.52 -40.25
CA PRO A 172 8.27 6.83 -40.40
C PRO A 172 7.77 7.78 -39.31
N LEU A 173 8.67 8.26 -38.44
CA LEU A 173 8.36 9.41 -37.61
C LEU A 173 8.22 10.62 -38.53
N ILE A 174 7.00 11.17 -38.61
CA ILE A 174 6.73 12.34 -39.45
C ILE A 174 7.38 13.53 -38.77
N ALA A 175 8.52 13.98 -39.29
CA ALA A 175 9.23 15.17 -38.87
C ALA A 175 8.33 16.41 -38.99
N ARG A 176 7.61 16.72 -37.91
CA ARG A 176 6.94 18.00 -37.71
C ARG A 176 7.89 18.91 -36.96
N SER A 177 7.74 20.21 -37.18
CA SER A 177 8.23 21.23 -36.25
C SER A 177 7.82 20.83 -34.82
N GLU A 178 8.76 20.90 -33.88
CA GLU A 178 8.60 20.32 -32.54
C GLU A 178 9.38 21.12 -31.49
N THR A 179 8.69 21.48 -30.39
CA THR A 179 9.12 22.50 -29.42
C THR A 179 9.15 22.01 -27.98
N ALA A 180 10.23 21.32 -27.61
CA ALA A 180 10.44 20.86 -26.25
C ALA A 180 10.93 21.99 -25.33
N VAL A 181 10.44 22.03 -24.08
CA VAL A 181 11.10 22.79 -23.01
C VAL A 181 12.11 21.88 -22.34
N ASP A 182 13.36 21.89 -22.84
CA ASP A 182 14.48 21.06 -22.34
C ASP A 182 14.60 21.04 -20.81
N LYS A 183 14.62 22.23 -20.20
CA LYS A 183 14.81 22.42 -18.75
C LYS A 183 14.57 23.84 -18.29
N VAL A 184 14.29 23.97 -17.00
CA VAL A 184 14.48 25.22 -16.25
C VAL A 184 15.73 25.06 -15.38
N ALA A 185 16.62 26.06 -15.39
CA ALA A 185 17.88 26.08 -14.64
C ALA A 185 17.92 27.31 -13.73
N LEU A 186 18.10 27.07 -12.44
CA LEU A 186 18.19 28.09 -11.37
C LEU A 186 18.93 27.49 -10.16
N PRO A 187 19.45 28.30 -9.21
CA PRO A 187 20.19 27.78 -8.06
C PRO A 187 19.29 27.00 -7.09
N ALA A 188 19.71 25.81 -6.66
CA ALA A 188 18.93 24.97 -5.73
C ALA A 188 18.77 25.59 -4.33
N ASP A 189 19.70 26.45 -3.92
CA ASP A 189 19.72 27.19 -2.66
C ASP A 189 19.92 28.68 -2.92
N VAL A 190 19.07 29.51 -2.31
CA VAL A 190 19.12 30.97 -2.38
C VAL A 190 18.89 31.55 -0.98
N ARG A 191 19.53 32.67 -0.63
CA ARG A 191 19.25 33.38 0.63
C ARG A 191 18.05 34.32 0.47
N LEU A 192 17.32 34.58 1.55
CA LEU A 192 16.29 35.62 1.57
C LEU A 192 16.82 36.94 0.98
N GLU A 193 16.00 37.60 0.16
CA GLU A 193 16.32 38.85 -0.56
C GLU A 193 17.50 38.78 -1.56
N GLN A 194 18.14 37.61 -1.75
CA GLN A 194 19.18 37.44 -2.76
C GLN A 194 18.55 37.33 -4.16
N PRO A 195 18.93 38.19 -5.13
CA PRO A 195 18.46 38.06 -6.50
C PRO A 195 19.13 36.87 -7.21
N PHE A 196 18.36 36.17 -8.03
CA PHE A 196 18.84 35.06 -8.86
C PHE A 196 18.17 35.06 -10.25
N GLU A 197 18.70 34.27 -11.17
CA GLU A 197 18.12 34.09 -12.51
C GLU A 197 17.46 32.71 -12.64
N VAL A 198 16.26 32.72 -13.22
CA VAL A 198 15.55 31.54 -13.72
C VAL A 198 15.75 31.49 -15.23
N ARG A 199 16.47 30.48 -15.72
CA ARG A 199 16.78 30.30 -17.15
C ARG A 199 15.99 29.13 -17.72
N VAL A 200 15.08 29.39 -18.65
CA VAL A 200 14.34 28.37 -19.39
C VAL A 200 15.07 28.10 -20.70
N VAL A 201 15.37 26.84 -20.98
CA VAL A 201 15.87 26.38 -22.27
C VAL A 201 14.71 25.75 -23.03
N VAL A 202 14.45 26.23 -24.24
CA VAL A 202 13.43 25.72 -25.16
C VAL A 202 14.13 25.31 -26.44
N ASP A 203 14.08 24.04 -26.81
CA ASP A 203 14.66 23.53 -28.05
C ASP A 203 13.56 23.40 -29.10
N HIS A 204 13.70 24.15 -30.19
CA HIS A 204 12.75 24.20 -31.27
C HIS A 204 13.41 23.65 -32.53
N GLN A 205 13.11 22.41 -32.90
CA GLN A 205 13.70 21.78 -34.07
C GLN A 205 12.68 21.73 -35.20
N THR A 206 13.12 22.15 -36.38
CA THR A 206 12.30 22.28 -37.58
C THR A 206 13.22 22.40 -38.79
N ASP A 207 12.84 21.77 -39.89
CA ASP A 207 13.54 21.92 -41.18
C ASP A 207 13.22 23.27 -41.84
N SER A 208 12.21 23.99 -41.34
CA SER A 208 11.90 25.32 -41.84
C SER A 208 12.83 26.38 -41.25
N PRO A 209 13.42 27.28 -42.08
CA PRO A 209 14.16 28.43 -41.57
C PRO A 209 13.26 29.46 -40.88
N THR A 210 11.93 29.33 -40.98
CA THR A 210 10.98 30.16 -40.22
C THR A 210 10.74 29.55 -38.84
N GLY A 211 11.11 30.29 -37.79
CA GLY A 211 10.79 29.94 -36.41
C GLY A 211 9.28 29.90 -36.12
N THR A 212 8.93 29.40 -34.93
CA THR A 212 7.56 29.36 -34.43
C THR A 212 7.30 30.45 -33.39
N GLU A 213 6.12 31.08 -33.46
CA GLU A 213 5.64 32.02 -32.46
C GLU A 213 4.71 31.31 -31.46
N GLY A 214 4.76 31.76 -30.21
CA GLY A 214 3.91 31.24 -29.15
C GLY A 214 4.13 31.94 -27.84
N LYS A 215 3.44 31.47 -26.80
CA LYS A 215 3.44 32.06 -25.47
C LYS A 215 4.29 31.25 -24.50
N LEU A 216 5.31 31.86 -23.92
CA LEU A 216 6.08 31.28 -22.81
C LEU A 216 5.52 31.82 -21.49
N ARG A 217 5.05 30.92 -20.62
CA ARG A 217 4.56 31.23 -19.27
C ARG A 217 5.42 30.54 -18.22
N ILE A 218 5.93 31.31 -17.27
CA ILE A 218 6.70 30.85 -16.11
C ILE A 218 5.87 31.14 -14.86
N VAL A 219 5.58 30.11 -14.09
CA VAL A 219 4.86 30.19 -12.81
C VAL A 219 5.72 29.71 -11.66
N ARG A 220 5.51 30.28 -10.48
CA ARG A 220 6.13 29.90 -9.21
C ARG A 220 5.05 29.37 -8.28
N LYS A 221 5.32 28.25 -7.60
CA LYS A 221 4.40 27.54 -6.71
C LYS A 221 5.02 27.39 -5.31
N THR A 222 4.21 27.63 -4.28
CA THR A 222 4.48 27.24 -2.87
C THR A 222 3.16 26.83 -2.21
N GLY A 223 3.11 25.61 -1.66
CA GLY A 223 1.85 25.03 -1.18
C GLY A 223 0.75 25.10 -2.24
N ASP A 224 -0.42 25.62 -1.85
CA ASP A 224 -1.57 25.82 -2.74
C ASP A 224 -1.51 27.13 -3.55
N LEU A 225 -0.46 27.94 -3.42
CA LEU A 225 -0.32 29.23 -4.08
C LEU A 225 0.45 29.09 -5.40
N GLU A 226 -0.19 29.42 -6.53
CA GLU A 226 0.45 29.60 -7.84
C GLU A 226 0.49 31.09 -8.20
N GLN A 227 1.67 31.58 -8.59
CA GLN A 227 1.89 32.95 -9.06
C GLN A 227 2.55 32.94 -10.45
N VAL A 228 2.00 33.72 -11.39
CA VAL A 228 2.66 33.96 -12.69
C VAL A 228 3.81 34.94 -12.48
N ILE A 229 5.01 34.55 -12.86
CA ILE A 229 6.25 35.34 -12.75
C ILE A 229 6.53 36.08 -14.06
N SER A 230 6.35 35.38 -15.17
CA SER A 230 6.49 35.96 -16.52
C SER A 230 5.54 35.25 -17.47
N GLU A 231 4.90 36.01 -18.35
CA GLU A 231 4.08 35.49 -19.42
C GLU A 231 4.16 36.44 -20.62
N GLY A 232 4.58 35.95 -21.78
CA GLY A 232 4.79 36.78 -22.95
C GLY A 232 4.89 36.01 -24.26
N GLN A 233 4.66 36.72 -25.36
CA GLN A 233 4.88 36.20 -26.70
C GLN A 233 6.38 36.09 -26.98
N VAL A 234 6.80 34.96 -27.53
CA VAL A 234 8.19 34.70 -27.91
C VAL A 234 8.25 34.07 -29.30
N THR A 235 9.29 34.41 -30.06
CA THR A 235 9.62 33.78 -31.33
C THR A 235 10.80 32.85 -31.13
N LEU A 236 10.62 31.56 -31.39
CA LEU A 236 11.64 30.53 -31.25
C LEU A 236 12.36 30.33 -32.57
N LYS A 237 13.70 30.46 -32.56
CA LYS A 237 14.55 30.14 -33.71
C LYS A 237 14.82 28.63 -33.75
N PRO A 238 15.19 28.05 -34.90
CA PRO A 238 15.69 26.68 -34.96
C PRO A 238 16.86 26.45 -33.98
N GLY A 239 16.79 25.37 -33.22
CA GLY A 239 17.71 25.01 -32.13
C GLY A 239 17.32 25.58 -30.75
N LYS A 240 18.31 25.63 -29.85
CA LYS A 240 18.10 25.99 -28.44
C LYS A 240 17.96 27.51 -28.25
N ASN A 241 16.82 27.91 -27.70
CA ASN A 241 16.48 29.27 -27.29
C ASN A 241 16.56 29.35 -25.76
N VAL A 242 17.14 30.44 -25.21
CA VAL A 242 17.28 30.63 -23.76
C VAL A 242 16.59 31.90 -23.31
N PHE A 243 15.60 31.75 -22.43
CA PHE A 243 14.85 32.85 -21.83
C PHE A 243 15.23 32.98 -20.35
N SER A 244 15.57 34.19 -19.91
CA SER A 244 16.01 34.43 -18.53
C SER A 244 15.10 35.45 -17.84
N VAL A 245 14.66 35.13 -16.63
CA VAL A 245 13.90 36.04 -15.76
C VAL A 245 14.63 36.18 -14.43
N ARG A 246 14.76 37.41 -13.95
CA ARG A 246 15.40 37.70 -12.67
C ARG A 246 14.34 37.72 -11.56
N GLU A 247 14.55 36.89 -10.55
CA GLU A 247 13.67 36.75 -9.39
C GLU A 247 14.36 37.27 -8.13
N THR A 248 13.56 37.63 -7.12
CA THR A 248 14.00 37.91 -5.75
C THR A 248 12.85 37.52 -4.83
N ILE A 249 13.16 36.81 -3.75
CA ILE A 249 12.15 36.25 -2.84
C ILE A 249 12.34 36.83 -1.44
N ASP A 250 11.25 37.32 -0.87
CA ASP A 250 11.12 38.02 0.41
C ASP A 250 10.68 37.10 1.58
N ARG A 251 10.30 35.85 1.28
CA ARG A 251 9.87 34.84 2.26
C ARG A 251 10.69 33.55 2.16
N ALA A 252 11.00 32.96 3.31
CA ALA A 252 11.66 31.67 3.38
C ALA A 252 10.66 30.55 3.11
N ASP A 253 10.88 29.78 2.04
CA ASP A 253 10.04 28.64 1.67
C ASP A 253 10.74 27.76 0.63
N PHE A 254 10.11 26.64 0.27
CA PHE A 254 10.45 25.86 -0.91
C PHE A 254 9.59 26.30 -2.09
N TYR A 255 10.22 26.62 -3.23
CA TYR A 255 9.54 27.16 -4.40
C TYR A 255 9.79 26.31 -5.64
N THR A 256 8.72 25.84 -6.27
CA THR A 256 8.79 25.16 -7.58
C THR A 256 8.46 26.15 -8.70
N TYR A 257 9.40 26.32 -9.63
CA TYR A 257 9.20 27.03 -10.88
C TYR A 257 8.79 26.05 -11.98
N GLN A 258 7.77 26.41 -12.75
CA GLN A 258 7.32 25.65 -13.92
C GLN A 258 7.29 26.59 -15.13
N ALA A 259 8.01 26.22 -16.18
CA ALA A 259 7.89 26.86 -17.48
C ALA A 259 6.97 26.00 -18.36
N ARG A 260 6.07 26.66 -19.11
CA ARG A 260 5.24 26.06 -20.15
C ARG A 260 5.31 26.91 -21.40
N PHE A 261 5.62 26.30 -22.53
CA PHE A 261 5.42 26.91 -23.85
C PHE A 261 4.07 26.48 -24.44
N VAL A 262 3.44 27.36 -25.21
CA VAL A 262 2.23 27.07 -25.98
C VAL A 262 2.41 27.72 -27.37
N PRO A 263 2.54 26.96 -28.46
CA PRO A 263 2.62 27.53 -29.81
C PRO A 263 1.30 28.20 -30.19
N ASP A 264 1.35 29.23 -31.05
CA ASP A 264 0.14 29.86 -31.60
C ASP A 264 -0.58 28.93 -32.59
N ASP A 265 0.18 28.08 -33.27
CA ASP A 265 -0.31 27.07 -34.22
C ASP A 265 0.07 25.67 -33.70
N ALA A 266 -0.90 25.00 -33.09
CA ALA A 266 -0.72 23.66 -32.52
C ALA A 266 -0.45 22.55 -33.57
N GLN A 267 -0.47 22.85 -34.87
CA GLN A 267 -0.01 21.90 -35.90
C GLN A 267 1.50 21.96 -36.17
N ARG A 268 2.20 22.98 -35.63
CA ARG A 268 3.67 23.16 -35.72
C ARG A 268 4.41 22.59 -34.50
N ASP A 269 3.78 21.64 -33.83
CA ASP A 269 4.26 20.97 -32.63
C ASP A 269 3.81 19.51 -32.76
N ALA A 270 4.70 18.54 -32.50
CA ALA A 270 4.37 17.13 -32.59
C ALA A 270 3.80 16.61 -31.26
N SER A 271 4.31 17.11 -30.14
CA SER A 271 3.82 16.83 -28.79
C SER A 271 3.59 18.13 -28.03
N ALA A 272 2.57 18.15 -27.16
CA ALA A 272 2.35 19.24 -26.20
C ALA A 272 2.78 18.85 -24.77
N GLN A 273 3.26 17.62 -24.59
CA GLN A 273 3.57 17.01 -23.28
C GLN A 273 4.97 17.40 -22.79
N ASN A 274 5.90 17.55 -23.73
CA ASN A 274 7.27 18.00 -23.56
C ASN A 274 7.44 19.53 -23.53
N ASN A 275 6.37 20.30 -23.77
CA ASN A 275 6.37 21.77 -23.68
C ASN A 275 6.41 22.30 -22.24
N VAL A 276 6.78 21.47 -21.27
CA VAL A 276 6.73 21.78 -19.84
C VAL A 276 7.98 21.25 -19.16
N ALA A 277 8.67 22.13 -18.43
CA ALA A 277 9.72 21.72 -17.49
C ALA A 277 9.58 22.43 -16.16
N THR A 278 10.12 21.81 -15.12
CA THR A 278 10.16 22.34 -13.76
C THR A 278 11.59 22.56 -13.27
N ALA A 279 11.72 23.39 -12.24
CA ALA A 279 12.90 23.61 -11.41
C ALA A 279 12.43 23.95 -9.99
N PHE A 280 13.29 23.83 -8.98
CA PHE A 280 12.96 24.24 -7.62
C PHE A 280 14.13 24.99 -6.97
N THR A 281 13.83 25.83 -5.99
CA THR A 281 14.81 26.45 -5.09
C THR A 281 14.32 26.42 -3.65
N HIS A 282 15.24 26.23 -2.73
CA HIS A 282 15.04 26.47 -1.31
C HIS A 282 15.49 27.89 -0.96
N VAL A 283 14.62 28.69 -0.35
CA VAL A 283 14.97 30.04 0.14
C VAL A 283 15.19 30.00 1.64
N ARG A 284 16.45 30.15 2.06
CA ARG A 284 16.83 30.13 3.49
C ARG A 284 16.52 31.48 4.14
N GLY A 285 15.83 31.46 5.28
CA GLY A 285 15.59 32.66 6.11
C GLY A 285 15.60 32.37 7.61
N LYS A 286 14.86 33.19 8.37
CA LYS A 286 14.81 33.09 9.84
C LYS A 286 14.03 31.85 10.29
N GLY A 287 14.42 31.32 11.45
CA GLY A 287 13.87 30.09 12.01
C GLY A 287 12.35 30.15 12.19
N GLN A 288 11.65 29.17 11.62
CA GLN A 288 10.19 29.13 11.55
C GLN A 288 9.60 28.27 12.68
N VAL A 289 8.71 28.85 13.48
CA VAL A 289 8.08 28.18 14.64
C VAL A 289 6.58 28.12 14.45
N LEU A 290 6.01 26.91 14.42
CA LEU A 290 4.55 26.73 14.55
C LEU A 290 4.20 26.67 16.04
N PHE A 291 3.50 27.67 16.54
CA PHE A 291 3.10 27.73 17.94
C PHE A 291 1.60 27.44 18.06
N ILE A 292 1.22 26.34 18.70
CA ILE A 292 -0.17 25.91 18.85
C ILE A 292 -0.62 26.17 20.29
N GLU A 293 -1.68 26.97 20.44
CA GLU A 293 -2.33 27.26 21.72
C GLU A 293 -3.75 26.68 21.81
N ASP A 294 -4.22 26.47 23.05
CA ASP A 294 -5.60 26.07 23.35
C ASP A 294 -6.59 27.16 22.91
N TRP A 295 -7.53 26.83 22.02
CA TRP A 295 -8.47 27.80 21.47
C TRP A 295 -9.39 28.45 22.52
N GLU A 296 -9.60 27.79 23.66
CA GLU A 296 -10.39 28.29 24.79
C GLU A 296 -9.63 29.32 25.65
N HIS A 297 -8.30 29.37 25.56
CA HIS A 297 -7.42 30.22 26.38
C HIS A 297 -6.48 31.09 25.51
N PRO A 298 -7.02 31.89 24.57
CA PRO A 298 -6.23 32.54 23.53
C PRO A 298 -5.27 33.61 24.08
N GLY A 299 -3.98 33.40 23.86
CA GLY A 299 -2.91 34.29 24.23
C GLY A 299 -2.34 34.10 25.63
N GLU A 300 -2.56 32.95 26.27
CA GLU A 300 -1.85 32.53 27.49
C GLU A 300 -0.32 32.66 27.32
N PHE A 301 0.19 32.41 26.10
CA PHE A 301 1.62 32.42 25.77
C PHE A 301 2.12 33.68 25.06
N LYS A 302 1.34 34.78 25.02
CA LYS A 302 1.71 36.04 24.33
C LYS A 302 3.09 36.59 24.72
N ARG A 303 3.54 36.37 25.97
CA ARG A 303 4.86 36.82 26.45
C ARG A 303 6.01 36.00 25.87
N VAL A 304 5.82 34.69 25.68
CA VAL A 304 6.79 33.79 25.01
C VAL A 304 6.89 34.14 23.53
N VAL A 305 5.75 34.23 22.84
CA VAL A 305 5.70 34.52 21.39
C VAL A 305 6.48 35.80 21.05
N ARG A 306 6.21 36.91 21.77
CA ARG A 306 6.97 38.16 21.59
C ARG A 306 8.47 38.04 21.88
N GLY A 307 8.84 37.20 22.85
CA GLY A 307 10.25 36.92 23.16
C GLY A 307 10.95 36.26 21.98
N LEU A 308 10.35 35.19 21.44
CA LEU A 308 10.84 34.48 20.26
C LEU A 308 10.94 35.40 19.03
N GLU A 309 9.93 36.24 18.79
CA GLU A 309 9.92 37.25 17.72
C GLU A 309 11.06 38.28 17.89
N SER A 310 11.27 38.79 19.12
CA SER A 310 12.37 39.74 19.41
C SER A 310 13.76 39.13 19.29
N GLU A 311 13.88 37.82 19.53
CA GLU A 311 15.09 37.01 19.31
C GLU A 311 15.25 36.60 17.84
N GLY A 312 14.42 37.11 16.93
CA GLY A 312 14.57 36.93 15.48
C GLY A 312 14.09 35.59 14.93
N LEU A 313 13.15 34.92 15.60
CA LEU A 313 12.39 33.80 15.06
C LEU A 313 11.07 34.29 14.45
N GLU A 314 10.54 33.60 13.44
CA GLU A 314 9.22 33.86 12.88
C GLU A 314 8.21 32.88 13.46
N VAL A 315 7.19 33.39 14.14
CA VAL A 315 6.24 32.55 14.92
C VAL A 315 4.85 32.60 14.30
N THR A 316 4.41 31.47 13.74
CA THR A 316 3.00 31.31 13.31
C THR A 316 2.17 30.79 14.47
N LEU A 317 1.33 31.63 15.06
CA LEU A 317 0.38 31.23 16.10
C LEU A 317 -0.87 30.57 15.48
N ARG A 318 -1.19 29.34 15.90
CA ARG A 318 -2.42 28.60 15.56
C ARG A 318 -3.18 28.18 16.81
N LYS A 319 -4.49 27.96 16.64
CA LYS A 319 -5.38 27.49 17.70
C LYS A 319 -5.66 26.00 17.54
N SER A 320 -5.91 25.30 18.64
CA SER A 320 -6.20 23.85 18.64
C SER A 320 -7.48 23.42 17.90
N ASN A 321 -8.29 24.37 17.40
CA ASN A 321 -9.43 24.15 16.50
C ASN A 321 -9.18 24.55 15.03
N GLN A 322 -7.98 25.05 14.70
CA GLN A 322 -7.56 25.51 13.38
C GLN A 322 -6.14 24.98 13.11
N LEU A 323 -6.05 23.66 12.99
CA LEU A 323 -4.81 22.91 12.82
C LEU A 323 -4.41 22.77 11.35
N PHE A 324 -3.26 22.14 11.11
CA PHE A 324 -2.74 21.82 9.79
C PHE A 324 -3.50 20.65 9.13
N ALA A 325 -3.43 20.57 7.81
CA ALA A 325 -4.11 19.55 7.00
C ALA A 325 -3.19 18.50 6.36
N SER A 326 -1.88 18.80 6.20
CA SER A 326 -0.94 17.90 5.53
C SER A 326 0.47 17.96 6.12
N LEU A 327 1.30 16.97 5.77
CA LEU A 327 2.71 16.92 6.18
C LEU A 327 3.56 17.98 5.47
N ALA A 328 3.26 18.29 4.21
CA ALA A 328 3.89 19.38 3.47
C ALA A 328 3.67 20.74 4.16
N GLU A 329 2.47 20.97 4.72
CA GLU A 329 2.17 22.18 5.50
C GLU A 329 3.03 22.30 6.78
N LEU A 330 3.53 21.18 7.31
CA LEU A 330 4.43 21.16 8.48
C LEU A 330 5.92 21.33 8.11
N GLN A 331 6.32 21.05 6.86
CA GLN A 331 7.74 21.12 6.44
C GLN A 331 8.33 22.54 6.46
N ARG A 332 7.50 23.57 6.31
CA ARG A 332 7.92 24.98 6.41
C ARG A 332 8.35 25.43 7.81
N TYR A 333 8.11 24.62 8.85
CA TYR A 333 8.49 24.93 10.23
C TYR A 333 9.71 24.12 10.68
N ASP A 334 10.62 24.77 11.39
CA ASP A 334 11.80 24.12 11.96
C ASP A 334 11.48 23.44 13.29
N THR A 335 10.48 23.94 14.02
CA THR A 335 9.92 23.28 15.20
C THR A 335 8.42 23.60 15.39
N VAL A 336 7.67 22.65 15.93
CA VAL A 336 6.29 22.81 16.38
C VAL A 336 6.25 22.85 17.91
N VAL A 337 5.47 23.77 18.48
CA VAL A 337 5.26 23.93 19.93
C VAL A 337 3.79 23.67 20.27
N LEU A 338 3.54 22.73 21.17
CA LEU A 338 2.23 22.47 21.78
C LEU A 338 2.19 23.14 23.16
N ALA A 339 1.54 24.29 23.28
CA ALA A 339 1.61 25.13 24.48
C ALA A 339 0.36 24.99 25.35
N ASN A 340 0.49 24.34 26.52
CA ASN A 340 -0.59 23.97 27.46
C ASN A 340 -1.89 23.48 26.77
N THR A 341 -1.74 22.77 25.65
CA THR A 341 -2.86 22.43 24.78
C THR A 341 -3.35 21.01 25.11
N PRO A 342 -4.63 20.80 25.43
CA PRO A 342 -5.18 19.45 25.64
C PRO A 342 -5.47 18.74 24.31
N ARG A 343 -5.56 17.41 24.32
CA ARG A 343 -5.92 16.61 23.11
C ARG A 343 -7.35 16.93 22.62
N THR A 344 -8.22 17.45 23.48
CA THR A 344 -9.51 18.04 23.08
C THR A 344 -9.86 19.23 23.98
N SER A 345 -10.19 20.33 23.31
CA SER A 345 -10.73 21.58 23.86
C SER A 345 -12.22 21.71 23.51
N GLY A 346 -12.89 22.71 24.07
CA GLY A 346 -14.32 23.01 23.86
C GLY A 346 -15.21 22.53 25.00
N PHE A 347 -14.70 22.58 26.22
CA PHE A 347 -15.43 22.21 27.45
C PHE A 347 -15.69 23.41 28.37
N GLY A 348 -15.55 24.63 27.84
CA GLY A 348 -15.72 25.90 28.53
C GLY A 348 -17.13 26.10 29.08
N GLU A 349 -17.21 26.82 30.20
CA GLU A 349 -18.45 26.98 30.95
C GLU A 349 -19.24 28.19 30.44
N THR A 350 -20.50 27.98 30.03
CA THR A 350 -21.43 29.06 29.64
C THR A 350 -22.09 29.74 30.85
N GLY A 351 -21.44 29.67 32.01
CA GLY A 351 -21.97 30.08 33.31
C GLY A 351 -22.66 28.94 34.07
N GLY A 352 -22.64 29.03 35.41
CA GLY A 352 -23.39 28.10 36.29
C GLY A 352 -22.94 26.64 36.28
N GLY A 353 -21.76 26.32 35.76
CA GLY A 353 -21.28 24.93 35.62
C GLY A 353 -21.79 24.20 34.37
N THR A 354 -22.49 24.90 33.46
CA THR A 354 -23.03 24.35 32.21
C THR A 354 -21.97 24.34 31.11
N VAL A 355 -21.91 23.24 30.35
CA VAL A 355 -21.03 23.08 29.18
C VAL A 355 -21.87 22.60 27.99
N VAL A 356 -21.74 23.27 26.84
CA VAL A 356 -22.45 22.93 25.59
C VAL A 356 -21.44 22.32 24.61
N THR A 357 -21.71 21.11 24.12
CA THR A 357 -20.69 20.29 23.43
C THR A 357 -20.44 20.63 21.97
N ASP A 358 -21.13 21.61 21.40
CA ASP A 358 -21.15 21.87 19.96
C ASP A 358 -19.82 22.41 19.42
N ALA A 359 -18.97 22.94 20.30
CA ALA A 359 -17.65 23.50 19.98
C ALA A 359 -16.48 22.54 20.28
N LEU A 360 -16.73 21.26 20.60
CA LEU A 360 -15.65 20.31 20.91
C LEU A 360 -14.72 20.08 19.71
N ALA A 361 -13.48 20.54 19.84
CA ALA A 361 -12.46 20.50 18.80
C ALA A 361 -11.10 20.08 19.39
N GLY A 362 -10.24 19.50 18.57
CA GLY A 362 -8.93 19.02 18.99
C GLY A 362 -8.31 18.15 17.90
N PHE A 363 -7.13 17.62 18.19
CA PHE A 363 -6.32 16.87 17.24
C PHE A 363 -7.01 15.56 16.84
N SER A 364 -7.10 15.30 15.54
CA SER A 364 -7.37 13.95 15.03
C SER A 364 -6.16 13.05 15.25
N ASP A 365 -6.38 11.73 15.28
CA ASP A 365 -5.29 10.78 15.39
C ASP A 365 -4.30 10.90 14.21
N SER A 366 -4.81 11.18 13.01
CA SER A 366 -3.99 11.51 11.82
C SER A 366 -3.15 12.79 11.98
N GLN A 367 -3.65 13.83 12.66
CA GLN A 367 -2.87 15.04 12.94
C GLN A 367 -1.77 14.79 13.99
N VAL A 368 -2.04 13.89 14.94
CA VAL A 368 -1.03 13.43 15.91
C VAL A 368 0.07 12.64 15.20
N GLU A 369 -0.29 11.70 14.32
CA GLU A 369 0.66 10.96 13.48
C GLU A 369 1.49 11.88 12.58
N MET A 370 0.88 12.91 11.96
CA MET A 370 1.63 13.89 11.15
C MET A 370 2.68 14.66 11.97
N LEU A 371 2.40 15.04 13.22
CA LEU A 371 3.38 15.71 14.09
C LEU A 371 4.55 14.80 14.43
N VAL A 372 4.26 13.53 14.75
CA VAL A 372 5.26 12.52 15.07
C VAL A 372 6.13 12.23 13.84
N ARG A 373 5.54 11.90 12.69
CA ARG A 373 6.28 11.66 11.45
C ARG A 373 7.09 12.86 10.96
N ASN A 374 6.58 14.09 11.09
CA ASN A 374 7.34 15.30 10.77
C ASN A 374 8.59 15.48 11.66
N THR A 375 8.52 14.99 12.90
CA THR A 375 9.65 14.96 13.83
C THR A 375 10.61 13.83 13.46
N GLU A 376 10.08 12.61 13.33
CA GLU A 376 10.85 11.38 13.16
C GLU A 376 11.52 11.25 11.80
N GLU A 377 10.76 11.45 10.70
CA GLU A 377 11.21 11.20 9.33
C GLU A 377 11.73 12.46 8.64
N LEU A 378 11.29 13.64 9.08
CA LEU A 378 11.64 14.93 8.47
C LEU A 378 12.44 15.84 9.41
N GLY A 379 12.77 15.39 10.61
CA GLY A 379 13.67 16.07 11.55
C GLY A 379 13.14 17.34 12.20
N CYS A 380 11.84 17.64 12.12
CA CYS A 380 11.27 18.82 12.79
C CYS A 380 11.46 18.75 14.31
N GLY A 381 11.62 19.89 14.98
CA GLY A 381 11.54 19.93 16.43
C GLY A 381 10.11 19.78 16.95
N LEU A 382 9.91 19.10 18.07
CA LEU A 382 8.61 19.05 18.75
C LEU A 382 8.74 19.39 20.23
N VAL A 383 8.07 20.46 20.67
CA VAL A 383 8.16 20.96 22.04
C VAL A 383 6.78 20.92 22.70
N MET A 384 6.67 20.33 23.88
CA MET A 384 5.49 20.45 24.74
C MET A 384 5.79 21.39 25.90
N LEU A 385 5.02 22.48 26.01
CA LEU A 385 5.03 23.37 27.17
C LEU A 385 3.87 23.04 28.11
N GLY A 386 4.16 23.01 29.40
CA GLY A 386 3.28 22.52 30.43
C GLY A 386 2.23 23.51 30.92
N GLY A 387 1.51 23.06 31.95
CA GLY A 387 0.33 23.71 32.50
C GLY A 387 -0.75 22.69 32.81
N ASP A 388 -1.86 23.13 33.41
CA ASP A 388 -2.89 22.23 33.96
C ASP A 388 -3.73 21.46 32.92
N ARG A 389 -3.49 21.69 31.63
CA ARG A 389 -4.22 21.08 30.49
C ARG A 389 -3.26 20.39 29.50
N SER A 390 -2.05 20.06 29.93
CA SER A 390 -0.97 19.46 29.12
C SER A 390 -0.61 18.03 29.55
N PHE A 391 0.19 17.32 28.74
CA PHE A 391 0.63 15.93 29.00
C PHE A 391 -0.57 15.02 29.39
N GLY A 392 -0.42 14.16 30.39
CA GLY A 392 -1.50 13.26 30.83
C GLY A 392 -2.71 13.99 31.46
N ALA A 393 -2.52 15.19 32.01
CA ALA A 393 -3.64 16.03 32.47
C ALA A 393 -4.47 16.57 31.29
N GLY A 394 -3.80 16.88 30.17
CA GLY A 394 -4.39 17.25 28.88
C GLY A 394 -4.96 16.09 28.06
N GLY A 395 -4.74 14.86 28.51
CA GLY A 395 -5.27 13.66 27.88
C GLY A 395 -4.44 13.09 26.74
N TRP A 396 -3.14 13.37 26.73
CA TRP A 396 -2.15 12.87 25.76
C TRP A 396 -1.55 11.50 26.12
N ASP A 397 -1.90 10.96 27.29
CA ASP A 397 -1.63 9.56 27.67
C ASP A 397 -2.13 8.58 26.60
N ASP A 398 -1.34 7.52 26.35
CA ASP A 398 -1.58 6.49 25.35
C ASP A 398 -1.76 7.09 23.94
N SER A 399 -0.75 7.87 23.50
CA SER A 399 -0.73 8.49 22.16
C SER A 399 0.67 8.52 21.53
N PRO A 400 0.78 8.60 20.19
CA PRO A 400 2.08 8.71 19.52
C PRO A 400 2.92 9.93 19.95
N ILE A 401 2.30 11.02 20.43
CA ILE A 401 3.03 12.16 21.00
C ILE A 401 3.70 11.79 22.33
N GLU A 402 3.11 10.89 23.13
CA GLU A 402 3.79 10.35 24.32
C GLU A 402 5.00 9.51 23.94
N GLU A 403 4.95 8.77 22.82
CA GLU A 403 6.08 8.01 22.30
C GLU A 403 7.24 8.92 21.85
N ALA A 404 6.92 10.03 21.17
CA ALA A 404 7.91 11.00 20.66
C ALA A 404 8.51 11.93 21.74
N MET A 405 7.89 12.11 22.91
CA MET A 405 8.42 12.94 24.00
C MET A 405 9.49 12.21 24.84
N PRO A 406 10.41 12.91 25.52
CA PRO A 406 11.38 12.29 26.43
C PRO A 406 10.76 11.73 27.74
N LEU A 407 9.46 11.93 27.95
CA LEU A 407 8.73 11.60 29.18
C LEU A 407 7.49 10.76 28.86
N ASP A 408 7.23 9.76 29.68
CA ASP A 408 5.92 9.13 29.79
C ASP A 408 4.98 10.06 30.58
N PHE A 409 3.76 10.18 30.12
CA PHE A 409 2.71 11.02 30.71
C PHE A 409 1.94 10.28 31.82
N GLU A 410 2.18 8.98 31.96
CA GLU A 410 1.81 8.19 33.13
C GLU A 410 2.88 8.21 34.24
N ILE A 411 2.42 8.16 35.50
CA ILE A 411 3.27 7.92 36.68
C ILE A 411 3.42 6.41 36.88
N LYS A 412 4.55 5.82 36.46
CA LYS A 412 4.81 4.37 36.56
C LYS A 412 5.21 3.93 37.98
N ALA A 413 5.89 4.80 38.72
CA ALA A 413 6.31 4.58 40.09
C ALA A 413 5.77 5.68 41.01
N ALA A 414 4.83 5.30 41.89
CA ALA A 414 4.45 6.08 43.06
C ALA A 414 4.00 5.13 44.16
N LYS A 415 4.75 5.09 45.28
CA LYS A 415 4.40 4.25 46.44
C LYS A 415 3.05 4.58 47.08
N VAL A 416 2.48 5.76 46.80
CA VAL A 416 1.15 6.17 47.24
C VAL A 416 0.40 6.89 46.10
N THR A 417 -0.24 6.12 45.21
CA THR A 417 -1.26 6.70 44.31
C THR A 417 -2.52 7.01 45.12
N PRO A 418 -3.02 8.26 45.15
CA PRO A 418 -4.34 8.56 45.72
C PRO A 418 -5.41 7.87 44.87
N VAL A 419 -6.29 7.12 45.52
CA VAL A 419 -7.28 6.28 44.84
C VAL A 419 -8.56 7.06 44.55
N GLY A 420 -9.14 6.85 43.38
CA GLY A 420 -10.42 7.41 42.97
C GLY A 420 -11.60 6.45 43.17
N ALA A 421 -12.80 7.01 43.24
CA ALA A 421 -14.06 6.25 43.18
C ALA A 421 -15.06 6.92 42.23
N LEU A 422 -15.45 6.20 41.17
CA LEU A 422 -16.39 6.63 40.14
C LEU A 422 -17.67 5.79 40.17
N ALA A 423 -18.79 6.41 40.52
CA ALA A 423 -20.13 5.83 40.34
C ALA A 423 -20.72 6.31 39.00
N MET A 424 -21.27 5.39 38.21
CA MET A 424 -21.98 5.68 36.97
C MET A 424 -23.46 5.32 37.14
N ILE A 425 -24.36 6.23 36.76
CA ILE A 425 -25.80 5.97 36.71
C ILE A 425 -26.23 6.11 35.25
N MET A 426 -26.80 5.04 34.70
CA MET A 426 -27.22 4.96 33.30
C MET A 426 -28.75 4.93 33.25
N HIS A 427 -29.36 6.00 32.74
CA HIS A 427 -30.77 6.05 32.35
C HIS A 427 -30.89 5.94 30.83
N ALA A 428 -32.01 5.40 30.34
CA ALA A 428 -32.38 5.47 28.93
C ALA A 428 -32.27 6.92 28.40
N SER A 429 -32.03 7.06 27.10
CA SER A 429 -32.02 8.38 26.45
C SER A 429 -32.53 8.23 25.03
N GLU A 430 -33.48 9.06 24.62
CA GLU A 430 -34.18 9.00 23.32
C GLU A 430 -33.30 9.42 22.11
N ILE A 431 -32.06 8.93 22.04
CA ILE A 431 -31.14 9.18 20.91
C ILE A 431 -30.91 7.92 20.08
N ALA A 432 -30.65 8.14 18.78
CA ALA A 432 -30.28 7.08 17.86
C ALA A 432 -29.09 6.27 18.38
N LYS A 433 -29.31 4.96 18.59
CA LYS A 433 -28.35 4.00 19.15
C LYS A 433 -27.95 4.32 20.61
N GLY A 434 -28.84 4.82 21.48
CA GLY A 434 -28.58 5.06 22.91
C GLY A 434 -27.83 3.91 23.61
N ASN A 435 -28.35 2.68 23.49
CA ASN A 435 -27.74 1.44 24.01
C ASN A 435 -26.26 1.29 23.63
N TYR A 436 -25.88 1.64 22.40
CA TYR A 436 -24.50 1.60 21.93
C TYR A 436 -23.64 2.69 22.59
N TRP A 437 -24.17 3.92 22.69
CA TRP A 437 -23.47 5.03 23.31
C TRP A 437 -23.21 4.79 24.80
N MET A 438 -24.19 4.31 25.56
CA MET A 438 -24.03 3.99 26.98
C MET A 438 -22.98 2.92 27.24
N LYS A 439 -22.93 1.88 26.38
CA LYS A 439 -21.87 0.86 26.46
C LYS A 439 -20.50 1.46 26.16
N LYS A 440 -20.39 2.24 25.09
CA LYS A 440 -19.14 2.88 24.64
C LYS A 440 -18.56 3.83 25.70
N ILE A 441 -19.41 4.61 26.37
CA ILE A 441 -18.97 5.60 27.38
C ILE A 441 -18.66 4.95 28.74
N ALA A 442 -19.43 3.94 29.15
CA ALA A 442 -19.11 3.13 30.32
C ALA A 442 -17.76 2.42 30.16
N ILE A 443 -17.52 1.80 28.99
CA ILE A 443 -16.23 1.18 28.66
C ILE A 443 -15.10 2.21 28.68
N LYS A 444 -15.27 3.38 28.04
CA LYS A 444 -14.22 4.42 28.04
C LYS A 444 -13.94 4.98 29.43
N ALA A 445 -14.93 5.12 30.30
CA ALA A 445 -14.70 5.49 31.70
C ALA A 445 -13.93 4.39 32.46
N ILE A 446 -14.31 3.12 32.31
CA ILE A 446 -13.59 1.98 32.93
C ILE A 446 -12.14 1.90 32.44
N ASP A 447 -11.90 2.13 31.15
CA ASP A 447 -10.56 2.10 30.56
C ASP A 447 -9.66 3.22 31.12
N THR A 448 -10.25 4.39 31.42
CA THR A 448 -9.55 5.59 31.95
C THR A 448 -9.15 5.50 33.43
N LEU A 449 -9.85 4.70 34.23
CA LEU A 449 -9.56 4.56 35.67
C LEU A 449 -8.24 3.81 35.91
N GLY A 450 -7.60 4.06 37.05
CA GLY A 450 -6.42 3.31 37.49
C GLY A 450 -6.76 1.90 38.02
N PRO A 451 -5.79 0.96 38.09
CA PRO A 451 -6.03 -0.38 38.61
C PRO A 451 -6.52 -0.45 40.06
N ARG A 452 -6.22 0.58 40.87
CA ARG A 452 -6.59 0.68 42.29
C ARG A 452 -7.94 1.39 42.53
N ASP A 453 -8.49 2.03 41.51
CA ASP A 453 -9.73 2.82 41.62
C ASP A 453 -10.96 1.93 41.77
N TYR A 454 -12.00 2.50 42.38
CA TYR A 454 -13.29 1.85 42.49
C TYR A 454 -14.23 2.31 41.38
N ALA A 455 -14.84 1.36 40.68
CA ALA A 455 -15.93 1.62 39.75
C ALA A 455 -17.21 0.93 40.20
N GLY A 456 -18.33 1.61 40.01
CA GLY A 456 -19.68 1.03 40.10
C GLY A 456 -20.56 1.59 39.00
N LEU A 457 -21.46 0.76 38.46
CA LEU A 457 -22.46 1.17 37.48
C LEU A 457 -23.83 0.68 37.93
N LEU A 458 -24.78 1.60 38.03
CA LEU A 458 -26.18 1.36 38.37
C LEU A 458 -27.04 1.36 37.13
N THR A 459 -27.88 0.34 37.01
CA THR A 459 -28.94 0.22 36.01
C THR A 459 -30.27 -0.02 36.72
N TRP A 460 -31.35 0.56 36.17
CA TRP A 460 -32.69 0.28 36.65
C TRP A 460 -33.23 -1.01 36.03
N HIS A 461 -34.03 -1.76 36.80
CA HIS A 461 -34.76 -2.94 36.34
C HIS A 461 -36.18 -2.91 36.91
N MET A 462 -37.10 -3.75 36.39
CA MET A 462 -38.47 -3.90 36.91
C MET A 462 -38.56 -4.27 38.41
N SER A 463 -37.47 -4.76 39.01
CA SER A 463 -37.34 -5.05 40.44
C SER A 463 -36.62 -3.95 41.24
N GLY A 464 -36.39 -2.78 40.64
CA GLY A 464 -35.67 -1.63 41.20
C GLY A 464 -34.24 -1.48 40.68
N ASP A 465 -33.54 -0.46 41.17
CA ASP A 465 -32.15 -0.18 40.85
C ASP A 465 -31.18 -1.26 41.36
N GLN A 466 -30.24 -1.66 40.52
CA GLN A 466 -29.25 -2.69 40.83
C GLN A 466 -27.86 -2.27 40.34
N TRP A 467 -26.83 -2.74 41.05
CA TRP A 467 -25.46 -2.63 40.55
C TRP A 467 -25.21 -3.70 39.50
N LEU A 468 -24.73 -3.29 38.32
CA LEU A 468 -24.38 -4.18 37.22
C LEU A 468 -23.28 -5.19 37.62
N TRP A 469 -22.45 -4.86 38.61
CA TRP A 469 -21.47 -5.73 39.26
C TRP A 469 -21.37 -5.44 40.76
N GLY A 470 -20.65 -6.28 41.52
CA GLY A 470 -20.36 -5.99 42.92
C GLY A 470 -21.57 -5.95 43.88
N GLN A 471 -22.78 -6.34 43.45
CA GLN A 471 -24.01 -6.28 44.26
C GLN A 471 -23.84 -6.87 45.68
N SER A 472 -23.16 -8.01 45.81
CA SER A 472 -22.86 -8.66 47.11
C SER A 472 -21.76 -7.99 47.94
N GLN A 473 -21.03 -7.04 47.36
CA GLN A 473 -19.93 -6.28 47.97
C GLN A 473 -20.30 -4.80 48.19
N GLY A 474 -21.57 -4.43 48.03
CA GLY A 474 -22.04 -3.04 48.14
C GLY A 474 -21.87 -2.20 46.86
N GLY A 475 -21.56 -2.83 45.72
CA GLY A 475 -21.60 -2.23 44.38
C GLY A 475 -20.25 -1.86 43.79
N MET A 476 -19.53 -0.93 44.44
CA MET A 476 -18.26 -0.40 43.93
C MET A 476 -17.08 -1.32 44.28
N ILE A 477 -16.35 -1.78 43.26
CA ILE A 477 -15.24 -2.73 43.39
C ILE A 477 -13.98 -2.23 42.65
N PRO A 478 -12.76 -2.69 43.01
CA PRO A 478 -11.52 -2.27 42.35
C PRO A 478 -11.48 -2.61 40.86
N VAL A 479 -11.10 -1.65 40.02
CA VAL A 479 -11.10 -1.79 38.55
C VAL A 479 -10.05 -2.79 38.06
N GLY A 480 -8.83 -2.78 38.59
CA GLY A 480 -7.71 -3.60 38.09
C GLY A 480 -8.05 -5.09 37.88
N PRO A 481 -8.36 -5.85 38.94
CA PRO A 481 -8.69 -7.27 38.82
C PRO A 481 -10.04 -7.54 38.13
N SER A 482 -10.93 -6.55 38.05
CA SER A 482 -12.29 -6.71 37.54
C SER A 482 -12.52 -6.10 36.15
N ARG A 483 -11.54 -5.42 35.53
CA ARG A 483 -11.71 -4.63 34.29
C ARG A 483 -12.35 -5.42 33.16
N ALA A 484 -11.81 -6.60 32.86
CA ALA A 484 -12.35 -7.47 31.81
C ALA A 484 -13.79 -7.93 32.13
N GLN A 485 -14.08 -8.23 33.40
CA GLN A 485 -15.44 -8.59 33.85
C GLN A 485 -16.42 -7.41 33.74
N MET A 486 -16.01 -6.20 34.12
CA MET A 486 -16.82 -4.99 34.01
C MET A 486 -17.18 -4.73 32.54
N LYS A 487 -16.20 -4.71 31.63
CA LYS A 487 -16.43 -4.54 30.18
C LYS A 487 -17.39 -5.60 29.63
N ALA A 488 -17.12 -6.88 29.91
CA ALA A 488 -17.99 -7.99 29.48
C ALA A 488 -19.39 -8.01 30.13
N ARG A 489 -19.65 -7.24 31.20
CA ARG A 489 -21.00 -7.01 31.74
C ARG A 489 -21.66 -5.80 31.09
N VAL A 490 -20.91 -4.72 30.84
CA VAL A 490 -21.38 -3.55 30.07
C VAL A 490 -21.83 -3.96 28.67
N ASP A 491 -21.08 -4.80 27.96
CA ASP A 491 -21.46 -5.29 26.62
C ASP A 491 -22.83 -5.98 26.60
N ARG A 492 -23.20 -6.64 27.70
CA ARG A 492 -24.48 -7.35 27.89
C ARG A 492 -25.57 -6.51 28.57
N MET A 493 -25.26 -5.26 28.95
CA MET A 493 -26.24 -4.32 29.49
C MET A 493 -27.37 -4.06 28.48
N GLN A 494 -28.57 -3.79 28.97
CA GLN A 494 -29.71 -3.32 28.17
C GLN A 494 -30.28 -2.07 28.84
N GLU A 495 -30.63 -1.07 28.04
CA GLU A 495 -31.37 0.11 28.49
C GLU A 495 -32.70 -0.26 29.17
N MET A 496 -33.00 0.43 30.26
CA MET A 496 -34.37 0.57 30.77
C MET A 496 -34.58 1.99 31.31
N ASP A 497 -35.84 2.40 31.30
CA ASP A 497 -36.31 3.71 31.70
C ASP A 497 -36.48 3.80 33.23
N MET A 498 -35.95 4.85 33.85
CA MET A 498 -35.79 4.98 35.31
C MET A 498 -36.78 6.04 35.84
N PRO A 499 -37.76 5.70 36.69
CA PRO A 499 -38.78 6.66 37.12
C PRO A 499 -38.28 7.73 38.13
N GLN A 500 -37.12 7.54 38.75
CA GLN A 500 -36.62 8.42 39.83
C GLN A 500 -35.11 8.29 40.03
N PHE A 501 -34.42 9.41 40.26
CA PHE A 501 -32.98 9.41 40.54
C PHE A 501 -32.62 8.99 41.98
N ASP A 502 -33.52 9.19 42.96
CA ASP A 502 -33.17 9.03 44.39
C ASP A 502 -32.63 7.64 44.76
N PRO A 503 -33.24 6.51 44.37
CA PRO A 503 -32.80 5.20 44.87
C PRO A 503 -31.40 4.84 44.36
N ALA A 504 -31.12 5.04 43.07
CA ALA A 504 -29.79 4.88 42.49
C ALA A 504 -28.75 5.80 43.16
N MET A 505 -29.04 7.10 43.28
CA MET A 505 -28.12 8.05 43.93
C MET A 505 -27.87 7.71 45.41
N LYS A 506 -28.88 7.18 46.11
CA LYS A 506 -28.79 6.74 47.51
C LYS A 506 -27.97 5.45 47.64
N MET A 507 -28.10 4.50 46.73
CA MET A 507 -27.23 3.31 46.66
C MET A 507 -25.77 3.70 46.43
N ALA A 508 -25.51 4.60 45.48
CA ALA A 508 -24.18 5.12 45.23
C ALA A 508 -23.61 5.89 46.43
N ALA A 509 -24.41 6.74 47.08
CA ALA A 509 -24.00 7.46 48.30
C ALA A 509 -23.69 6.53 49.48
N ALA A 510 -24.40 5.40 49.61
CA ALA A 510 -24.11 4.39 50.63
C ALA A 510 -22.81 3.63 50.31
N SER A 511 -22.58 3.26 49.04
CA SER A 511 -21.36 2.59 48.60
C SER A 511 -20.12 3.48 48.81
N LEU A 512 -20.17 4.72 48.31
CA LEU A 512 -19.11 5.72 48.44
C LEU A 512 -18.76 6.06 49.91
N ALA A 513 -19.71 5.92 50.85
CA ALA A 513 -19.45 6.10 52.28
C ALA A 513 -18.64 4.95 52.91
N ASN A 514 -18.77 3.74 52.35
CA ASN A 514 -18.19 2.52 52.90
C ASN A 514 -16.79 2.19 52.36
N LEU A 515 -16.34 2.86 51.31
CA LEU A 515 -14.98 2.73 50.77
C LEU A 515 -13.94 3.31 51.74
N LYS A 516 -13.19 2.42 52.41
CA LYS A 516 -12.22 2.78 53.48
C LYS A 516 -10.79 2.31 53.24
N ASN A 517 -10.56 1.22 52.48
CA ASN A 517 -9.25 0.59 52.33
C ASN A 517 -8.95 0.17 50.87
N PRO A 518 -8.19 0.96 50.10
CA PRO A 518 -7.77 2.34 50.39
C PRO A 518 -8.94 3.32 50.36
N MET A 519 -8.89 4.37 51.20
CA MET A 519 -9.90 5.42 51.21
C MET A 519 -9.78 6.28 49.93
N PRO A 520 -10.86 6.50 49.16
CA PRO A 520 -10.78 7.33 47.97
C PRO A 520 -10.52 8.81 48.30
N ALA A 521 -9.50 9.39 47.67
CA ALA A 521 -9.17 10.81 47.76
C ALA A 521 -10.16 11.66 46.94
N ILE A 522 -10.66 11.11 45.83
CA ILE A 522 -11.65 11.74 44.96
C ILE A 522 -12.86 10.81 44.82
N LYS A 523 -14.06 11.36 45.06
CA LYS A 523 -15.35 10.68 44.90
C LYS A 523 -16.19 11.42 43.88
N HIS A 524 -16.58 10.74 42.83
CA HIS A 524 -17.31 11.34 41.72
C HIS A 524 -18.45 10.42 41.25
N MET A 525 -19.50 11.04 40.75
CA MET A 525 -20.65 10.36 40.16
C MET A 525 -20.95 10.96 38.80
N ILE A 526 -21.19 10.15 37.78
CA ILE A 526 -21.66 10.60 36.46
C ILE A 526 -23.05 10.02 36.22
N ILE A 527 -24.01 10.89 35.89
CA ILE A 527 -25.39 10.52 35.53
C ILE A 527 -25.61 10.90 34.06
N ILE A 528 -25.98 9.94 33.21
CA ILE A 528 -26.54 10.20 31.87
C ILE A 528 -28.05 9.97 31.93
N SER A 529 -28.82 10.91 31.37
CA SER A 529 -30.27 10.88 31.30
C SER A 529 -30.80 11.99 30.37
N ASP A 530 -32.03 11.85 29.89
CA ASP A 530 -32.84 12.93 29.31
C ASP A 530 -33.46 13.87 30.37
N GLY A 531 -33.36 13.53 31.66
CA GLY A 531 -33.84 14.32 32.78
C GLY A 531 -35.34 14.16 33.08
N ASP A 532 -36.06 13.23 32.45
CA ASP A 532 -37.42 12.85 32.88
C ASP A 532 -37.50 12.20 34.29
N PRO A 533 -36.49 11.42 34.77
CA PRO A 533 -36.57 10.80 36.09
C PRO A 533 -36.77 11.82 37.22
N SER A 534 -37.69 11.53 38.14
CA SER A 534 -38.03 12.47 39.20
C SER A 534 -36.84 12.82 40.12
N PRO A 535 -36.75 14.08 40.62
CA PRO A 535 -35.56 14.58 41.31
C PRO A 535 -35.18 13.81 42.59
N PRO A 536 -33.89 13.74 42.96
CA PRO A 536 -33.45 13.12 44.20
C PRO A 536 -33.92 13.90 45.44
N THR A 537 -34.07 13.20 46.56
CA THR A 537 -34.49 13.82 47.82
C THR A 537 -33.40 14.72 48.40
N ALA A 538 -33.83 15.73 49.16
CA ALA A 538 -32.90 16.62 49.87
C ALA A 538 -32.01 15.87 50.89
N ALA A 539 -32.41 14.69 51.36
CA ALA A 539 -31.60 13.85 52.24
C ALA A 539 -30.40 13.22 51.47
N THR A 540 -30.67 12.63 50.29
CA THR A 540 -29.64 12.06 49.42
C THR A 540 -28.65 13.12 48.94
N MET A 541 -29.14 14.29 48.51
CA MET A 541 -28.26 15.41 48.12
C MET A 541 -27.37 15.89 49.28
N LYS A 542 -27.92 16.08 50.48
CA LYS A 542 -27.14 16.43 51.67
C LYS A 542 -26.10 15.36 52.06
N ALA A 543 -26.39 14.09 51.82
CA ALA A 543 -25.43 13.00 52.05
C ALA A 543 -24.25 13.07 51.08
N LEU A 544 -24.50 13.27 49.78
CA LEU A 544 -23.46 13.41 48.75
C LEU A 544 -22.55 14.62 49.01
N ILE A 545 -23.14 15.79 49.31
CA ILE A 545 -22.40 17.02 49.65
C ILE A 545 -21.52 16.81 50.89
N ARG A 546 -22.06 16.21 51.96
CA ARG A 546 -21.30 15.92 53.20
C ARG A 546 -20.13 14.96 52.94
N GLN A 547 -20.31 14.00 52.04
CA GLN A 547 -19.28 13.05 51.62
C GLN A 547 -18.28 13.64 50.61
N LYS A 548 -18.44 14.91 50.19
CA LYS A 548 -17.65 15.58 49.15
C LYS A 548 -17.71 14.87 47.78
N VAL A 549 -18.82 14.21 47.47
CA VAL A 549 -19.05 13.60 46.16
C VAL A 549 -19.48 14.67 45.17
N LYS A 550 -18.71 14.85 44.09
CA LYS A 550 -19.10 15.69 42.96
C LYS A 550 -19.98 14.87 42.01
N VAL A 551 -21.14 15.39 41.61
CA VAL A 551 -22.03 14.73 40.65
C VAL A 551 -21.99 15.51 39.34
N THR A 552 -21.48 14.90 38.28
CA THR A 552 -21.59 15.42 36.92
C THR A 552 -22.84 14.83 36.27
N THR A 553 -23.64 15.68 35.62
CA THR A 553 -24.85 15.28 34.91
C THR A 553 -24.70 15.55 33.41
N VAL A 554 -25.08 14.58 32.58
CA VAL A 554 -24.95 14.60 31.11
C VAL A 554 -26.35 14.48 30.53
N ALA A 555 -26.92 15.62 30.12
CA ALA A 555 -28.22 15.69 29.47
C ALA A 555 -28.09 15.31 27.99
N VAL A 556 -28.86 14.31 27.58
CA VAL A 556 -28.85 13.75 26.22
C VAL A 556 -30.30 13.71 25.71
N GLY A 557 -30.63 14.56 24.74
CA GLY A 557 -32.00 14.64 24.21
C GLY A 557 -33.07 15.08 25.24
N ALA A 558 -32.70 15.97 26.17
CA ALA A 558 -33.47 16.18 27.39
C ALA A 558 -34.91 16.70 27.20
N HIS A 559 -35.84 16.20 28.04
CA HIS A 559 -37.29 16.38 27.90
C HIS A 559 -37.78 17.77 28.36
N GLY A 560 -37.36 18.80 27.63
CA GLY A 560 -37.75 20.20 27.86
C GLY A 560 -37.13 20.84 29.11
N PRO A 561 -37.52 22.09 29.42
CA PRO A 561 -36.92 22.87 30.50
C PRO A 561 -36.89 22.17 31.89
N PRO A 562 -37.91 21.40 32.33
CA PRO A 562 -37.87 20.75 33.64
C PRO A 562 -36.76 19.71 33.79
N GLY A 563 -36.52 18.86 32.78
CA GLY A 563 -35.46 17.84 32.82
C GLY A 563 -34.06 18.47 32.81
N HIS A 564 -33.87 19.51 31.99
CA HIS A 564 -32.66 20.34 32.01
C HIS A 564 -32.40 20.95 33.41
N GLN A 565 -33.42 21.53 34.05
CA GLN A 565 -33.30 22.15 35.38
C GLN A 565 -32.94 21.14 36.48
N THR A 566 -33.55 19.95 36.48
CA THR A 566 -33.25 18.89 37.45
C THR A 566 -31.79 18.45 37.36
N MET A 567 -31.33 18.13 36.15
CA MET A 567 -29.94 17.72 35.91
C MET A 567 -28.93 18.81 36.27
N GLN A 568 -29.19 20.07 35.90
CA GLN A 568 -28.32 21.21 36.25
C GLN A 568 -28.27 21.46 37.76
N ARG A 569 -29.39 21.29 38.47
CA ARG A 569 -29.48 21.48 39.92
C ARG A 569 -28.67 20.44 40.69
N ILE A 570 -28.69 19.18 40.25
CA ILE A 570 -27.91 18.09 40.87
C ILE A 570 -26.40 18.40 40.78
N ALA A 571 -25.92 18.81 39.61
CA ALA A 571 -24.51 19.09 39.41
C ALA A 571 -24.03 20.35 40.15
N SER A 572 -24.77 21.45 40.03
CA SER A 572 -24.41 22.73 40.68
C SER A 572 -24.40 22.62 42.21
N GLN A 573 -25.36 21.92 42.83
CA GLN A 573 -25.40 21.73 44.29
C GLN A 573 -24.26 20.85 44.84
N THR A 574 -23.64 20.01 44.01
CA THR A 574 -22.56 19.09 44.42
C THR A 574 -21.17 19.54 43.94
N GLY A 575 -21.09 20.65 43.20
CA GLY A 575 -19.83 21.14 42.63
C GLY A 575 -19.28 20.28 41.49
N GLY A 576 -20.14 19.53 40.79
CA GLY A 576 -19.84 18.85 39.54
C GLY A 576 -20.13 19.73 38.31
N LYS A 577 -20.24 19.12 37.13
CA LYS A 577 -20.54 19.83 35.86
C LYS A 577 -21.83 19.34 35.22
N TYR A 578 -22.46 20.23 34.47
CA TYR A 578 -23.66 19.93 33.70
C TYR A 578 -23.35 20.01 32.21
N TYR A 579 -23.39 18.87 31.51
CA TYR A 579 -23.16 18.80 30.07
C TYR A 579 -24.49 18.72 29.31
N VAL A 580 -24.66 19.60 28.32
CA VAL A 580 -25.76 19.53 27.35
C VAL A 580 -25.22 18.97 26.04
N VAL A 581 -25.63 17.75 25.70
CA VAL A 581 -25.10 17.01 24.56
C VAL A 581 -26.11 17.00 23.41
N ARG A 582 -25.74 17.66 22.31
CA ARG A 582 -26.49 17.66 21.04
C ARG A 582 -25.89 16.71 20.00
N ASN A 583 -24.59 16.41 20.12
CA ASN A 583 -23.88 15.46 19.25
C ASN A 583 -23.41 14.24 20.08
N PRO A 584 -23.98 13.03 19.89
CA PRO A 584 -23.59 11.84 20.64
C PRO A 584 -22.10 11.46 20.56
N ASN A 585 -21.39 11.89 19.51
CA ASN A 585 -19.94 11.68 19.38
C ASN A 585 -19.11 12.41 20.46
N ALA A 586 -19.69 13.39 21.15
CA ALA A 586 -19.08 14.04 22.31
C ALA A 586 -19.01 13.14 23.56
N LEU A 587 -19.95 12.21 23.71
CA LEU A 587 -20.15 11.46 24.95
C LEU A 587 -18.90 10.70 25.43
N PRO A 588 -18.13 9.99 24.57
CA PRO A 588 -16.90 9.31 25.00
C PRO A 588 -15.84 10.29 25.54
N LYS A 589 -15.72 11.48 24.93
CA LYS A 589 -14.75 12.50 25.35
C LYS A 589 -15.11 13.12 26.70
N ILE A 590 -16.41 13.35 26.96
CA ILE A 590 -16.91 13.80 28.27
C ILE A 590 -16.59 12.76 29.36
N TYR A 591 -16.94 11.50 29.13
CA TYR A 591 -16.73 10.44 30.12
C TYR A 591 -15.25 10.19 30.41
N GLN A 592 -14.39 10.26 29.39
CA GLN A 592 -12.93 10.18 29.56
C GLN A 592 -12.41 11.37 30.39
N ARG A 593 -12.84 12.62 30.11
CA ARG A 593 -12.47 13.81 30.90
C ARG A 593 -12.89 13.71 32.36
N GLU A 594 -14.12 13.28 32.64
CA GLU A 594 -14.63 13.16 34.01
C GLU A 594 -14.04 11.96 34.76
N ALA A 595 -13.75 10.85 34.08
CA ALA A 595 -13.02 9.73 34.66
C ALA A 595 -11.54 10.08 34.96
N ARG A 596 -10.86 10.86 34.10
CA ARG A 596 -9.48 11.34 34.37
C ARG A 596 -9.41 12.18 35.65
N ARG A 597 -10.44 12.99 35.96
CA ARG A 597 -10.54 13.72 37.24
C ARG A 597 -10.58 12.83 38.48
N VAL A 598 -10.95 11.57 38.33
CA VAL A 598 -10.98 10.56 39.40
C VAL A 598 -9.68 9.76 39.45
N SER A 599 -9.13 9.44 38.26
CA SER A 599 -8.08 8.45 38.07
C SER A 599 -6.74 8.82 38.70
N ARG A 600 -6.20 10.03 38.41
CA ARG A 600 -4.86 10.44 38.86
C ARG A 600 -4.76 11.97 38.96
N PRO A 601 -4.39 12.56 40.12
CA PRO A 601 -4.00 13.96 40.18
C PRO A 601 -2.57 14.09 39.63
N LEU A 602 -2.46 14.16 38.30
CA LEU A 602 -1.19 14.35 37.59
C LEU A 602 -0.61 15.77 37.75
N ILE A 603 -1.21 16.61 38.60
CA ILE A 603 -0.78 17.99 38.85
C ILE A 603 -0.25 18.07 40.28
N ARG A 604 1.00 18.50 40.42
CA ARG A 604 1.62 18.77 41.72
C ARG A 604 1.62 20.27 41.97
N GLU A 605 0.69 20.74 42.81
CA GLU A 605 0.78 22.07 43.41
C GLU A 605 1.83 22.06 44.55
N LEU A 606 2.60 23.14 44.66
CA LEU A 606 3.71 23.35 45.58
C LEU A 606 3.43 24.61 46.42
N SER A 607 3.20 24.40 47.71
CA SER A 607 3.04 25.48 48.70
C SER A 607 3.91 25.16 49.93
N PRO A 608 4.99 25.92 50.20
CA PRO A 608 5.46 27.07 49.41
C PRO A 608 6.03 26.67 48.02
N PRO A 609 6.12 27.62 47.07
CA PRO A 609 6.81 27.43 45.78
C PRO A 609 8.27 26.98 45.96
N GLN A 610 8.81 26.24 44.98
CA GLN A 610 10.14 25.62 45.06
C GLN A 610 11.05 26.05 43.90
N THR A 611 12.33 26.30 44.19
CA THR A 611 13.34 26.58 43.15
C THR A 611 13.71 25.30 42.39
N PRO A 612 13.70 25.31 41.04
CA PRO A 612 14.18 24.18 40.24
C PRO A 612 15.65 23.84 40.50
N ILE A 613 15.97 22.55 40.57
CA ILE A 613 17.33 22.02 40.59
C ILE A 613 17.78 21.77 39.14
N ARG A 614 18.97 22.27 38.80
CA ARG A 614 19.71 21.92 37.56
C ARG A 614 20.45 20.61 37.78
N LEU A 615 20.22 19.63 36.90
CA LEU A 615 20.87 18.31 36.96
C LEU A 615 21.94 18.12 35.88
N LEU A 616 21.78 18.79 34.72
CA LEU A 616 22.70 18.69 33.59
C LEU A 616 23.05 20.09 33.06
N ASP A 617 24.33 20.27 32.72
CA ASP A 617 24.83 21.45 32.02
C ASP A 617 24.55 21.36 30.51
N HIS A 618 23.28 21.59 30.15
CA HIS A 618 22.79 21.47 28.77
C HIS A 618 22.80 22.82 28.02
N GLU A 619 22.90 22.77 26.69
CA GLU A 619 22.98 23.94 25.80
C GLU A 619 21.82 24.94 26.01
N ILE A 620 20.62 24.43 26.29
CA ILE A 620 19.42 25.23 26.58
C ILE A 620 19.63 26.20 27.76
N LEU A 621 20.50 25.84 28.72
CA LEU A 621 20.81 26.64 29.91
C LEU A 621 22.09 27.49 29.76
N ARG A 622 22.69 27.57 28.57
CA ARG A 622 23.91 28.35 28.36
C ARG A 622 23.63 29.83 28.64
N GLY A 623 24.44 30.45 29.49
CA GLY A 623 24.24 31.85 29.91
C GLY A 623 22.94 32.11 30.69
N VAL A 624 22.25 31.07 31.15
CA VAL A 624 21.15 31.15 32.12
C VAL A 624 21.74 30.93 33.51
N GLY A 625 21.55 31.90 34.41
CA GLY A 625 22.12 31.83 35.77
C GLY A 625 21.50 30.71 36.62
N GLU A 626 22.25 30.21 37.60
CA GLU A 626 21.81 29.09 38.47
C GLU A 626 20.56 29.41 39.29
N ALA A 627 20.39 30.68 39.69
CA ALA A 627 19.25 31.14 40.46
C ALA A 627 18.01 31.40 39.57
N MET A 628 17.35 30.31 39.14
CA MET A 628 16.03 30.40 38.50
C MET A 628 14.94 30.75 39.53
N PRO A 629 13.88 31.49 39.15
CA PRO A 629 12.79 31.81 40.08
C PRO A 629 11.99 30.54 40.46
N PRO A 630 11.40 30.48 41.66
CA PRO A 630 10.66 29.31 42.11
C PRO A 630 9.34 29.11 41.35
N THR A 631 8.92 27.86 41.21
CA THR A 631 7.64 27.46 40.61
C THR A 631 6.68 26.94 41.69
N SER A 632 5.38 27.23 41.54
CA SER A 632 4.33 26.77 42.45
C SER A 632 3.61 25.50 41.97
N GLY A 633 4.03 24.91 40.85
CA GLY A 633 3.51 23.63 40.40
C GLY A 633 4.03 23.15 39.04
N TYR A 634 3.72 21.90 38.72
CA TYR A 634 4.11 21.23 37.48
C TYR A 634 3.26 19.96 37.24
N VAL A 635 3.30 19.42 36.01
CA VAL A 635 2.65 18.16 35.64
C VAL A 635 3.59 16.97 35.92
N GLN A 636 3.11 16.03 36.70
CA GLN A 636 3.82 14.80 37.06
C GLN A 636 3.86 13.83 35.87
N THR A 637 5.06 13.37 35.54
CA THR A 637 5.42 12.54 34.38
C THR A 637 6.52 11.55 34.79
N THR A 638 6.71 10.43 34.10
CA THR A 638 7.88 9.54 34.33
C THR A 638 8.93 9.78 33.24
N VAL A 639 10.21 9.70 33.58
CA VAL A 639 11.30 9.71 32.57
C VAL A 639 11.25 8.40 31.79
N LYS A 640 11.35 8.44 30.45
CA LYS A 640 11.40 7.22 29.64
C LYS A 640 12.64 6.39 29.94
N ASP A 641 12.51 5.08 29.82
CA ASP A 641 13.61 4.12 29.99
C ASP A 641 14.49 4.09 28.73
N SER A 642 15.28 5.15 28.54
CA SER A 642 16.23 5.30 27.43
C SER A 642 17.41 6.18 27.85
N SER A 643 18.62 5.76 27.50
CA SER A 643 19.85 6.53 27.75
C SER A 643 19.99 7.78 26.88
N LEU A 644 19.09 8.00 25.92
CA LEU A 644 19.03 9.23 25.10
C LEU A 644 18.28 10.38 25.81
N VAL A 645 17.62 10.13 26.94
CA VAL A 645 16.85 11.16 27.65
C VAL A 645 17.74 11.98 28.57
N GLU A 646 17.85 13.26 28.26
CA GLU A 646 18.57 14.25 29.06
C GLU A 646 17.60 14.97 29.99
N VAL A 647 17.66 14.67 31.30
CA VAL A 647 16.87 15.37 32.33
C VAL A 647 17.66 16.59 32.79
N ILE A 648 17.22 17.77 32.37
CA ILE A 648 17.96 19.03 32.54
C ILE A 648 17.57 19.71 33.85
N LEU A 649 16.27 19.87 34.11
CA LEU A 649 15.73 20.50 35.31
C LEU A 649 14.76 19.59 36.05
N ARG A 650 14.75 19.68 37.38
CA ARG A 650 13.90 18.87 38.28
C ARG A 650 13.40 19.70 39.47
N SER A 651 12.21 19.42 39.96
CA SER A 651 11.70 19.92 41.24
C SER A 651 12.41 19.20 42.41
N PRO A 652 12.75 19.90 43.51
CA PRO A 652 13.26 19.28 44.74
C PRO A 652 12.22 18.37 45.43
N VAL A 653 10.96 18.44 45.02
CA VAL A 653 9.83 17.70 45.61
C VAL A 653 9.11 16.88 44.53
N PRO A 654 8.80 15.59 44.77
CA PRO A 654 9.25 14.77 45.90
C PRO A 654 10.77 14.55 45.93
N ALA A 655 11.28 14.26 47.13
CA ALA A 655 12.72 14.16 47.40
C ALA A 655 13.37 12.94 46.74
N ASP A 656 12.63 11.84 46.61
CA ASP A 656 13.09 10.55 46.07
C ASP A 656 13.57 10.61 44.61
N GLY A 657 12.93 11.42 43.77
CA GLY A 657 13.17 11.45 42.33
C GLY A 657 11.87 11.44 41.53
N GLU A 658 10.89 10.69 42.01
CA GLU A 658 9.87 10.10 41.17
C GLU A 658 8.86 11.17 40.73
N SER A 659 8.68 11.31 39.42
CA SER A 659 7.75 12.28 38.81
C SER A 659 7.92 13.71 39.30
N SER A 660 9.14 14.22 39.22
CA SER A 660 9.53 15.60 39.54
C SER A 660 10.29 16.33 38.42
N THR A 661 10.43 15.72 37.23
CA THR A 661 11.08 16.34 36.07
C THR A 661 10.38 17.61 35.62
N LEU A 662 11.13 18.70 35.46
CA LEU A 662 10.65 20.01 35.00
C LEU A 662 11.02 20.30 33.56
N LEU A 663 12.23 19.93 33.13
CA LEU A 663 12.70 20.05 31.74
C LEU A 663 13.47 18.78 31.37
N ALA A 664 13.06 18.12 30.29
CA ALA A 664 13.80 17.03 29.66
C ALA A 664 13.81 17.19 28.14
N ALA A 665 14.85 16.68 27.51
CA ALA A 665 15.07 16.73 26.07
C ALA A 665 15.65 15.39 25.55
N TRP A 666 15.40 15.05 24.30
CA TRP A 666 16.08 13.95 23.60
C TRP A 666 15.98 14.07 22.07
N THR A 667 16.68 13.19 21.36
CA THR A 667 16.54 13.00 19.90
C THR A 667 15.52 11.90 19.63
N TYR A 668 14.59 12.14 18.70
CA TYR A 668 13.56 11.19 18.27
C TYR A 668 13.53 11.11 16.75
N GLY A 669 13.95 9.97 16.19
CA GLY A 669 14.24 9.83 14.76
C GLY A 669 15.31 10.83 14.32
N LEU A 670 15.02 11.59 13.27
CA LEU A 670 15.85 12.70 12.77
C LEU A 670 15.65 14.01 13.56
N GLY A 671 14.62 14.09 14.41
CA GLY A 671 14.20 15.32 15.09
C GLY A 671 14.64 15.39 16.54
N LYS A 672 14.37 16.53 17.18
CA LYS A 672 14.62 16.75 18.60
C LYS A 672 13.32 17.09 19.31
N THR A 673 13.10 16.53 20.49
CA THR A 673 11.90 16.86 21.27
C THR A 673 12.22 17.28 22.70
N VAL A 674 11.38 18.18 23.22
CA VAL A 674 11.57 18.81 24.53
C VAL A 674 10.24 18.84 25.28
N ALA A 675 10.26 18.40 26.53
CA ALA A 675 9.13 18.49 27.44
C ALA A 675 9.48 19.42 28.61
N PHE A 676 8.74 20.52 28.74
CA PHE A 676 8.79 21.42 29.89
C PHE A 676 7.48 21.28 30.67
N THR A 677 7.52 20.70 31.89
CA THR A 677 6.30 20.21 32.58
C THR A 677 5.60 21.26 33.46
N THR A 678 6.23 22.41 33.65
CA THR A 678 5.60 23.61 34.24
C THR A 678 5.17 24.57 33.14
N ASP A 679 4.46 25.64 33.49
CA ASP A 679 3.93 26.62 32.54
C ASP A 679 4.95 27.73 32.20
N ALA A 680 4.57 28.65 31.32
CA ALA A 680 5.42 29.77 30.88
C ALA A 680 5.06 31.14 31.50
N GLY A 681 4.53 31.16 32.72
CA GLY A 681 4.36 32.36 33.54
C GLY A 681 2.93 32.84 33.76
N ALA A 682 1.94 31.97 33.53
CA ALA A 682 0.52 32.28 33.63
C ALA A 682 -0.13 31.79 34.95
N ARG A 683 0.39 30.73 35.55
CA ARG A 683 -0.12 30.09 36.77
C ARG A 683 0.95 29.66 37.77
N TRP A 684 1.96 28.88 37.34
CA TRP A 684 2.91 28.25 38.26
C TRP A 684 4.29 28.93 38.28
N SER A 685 4.71 29.53 37.16
CA SER A 685 6.00 30.22 37.03
C SER A 685 5.85 31.74 36.94
N ASN A 686 4.81 32.33 37.55
CA ASN A 686 4.45 33.77 37.44
C ASN A 686 5.64 34.75 37.59
N GLY A 687 6.55 34.47 38.54
CA GLY A 687 7.75 35.29 38.79
C GLY A 687 8.80 35.24 37.68
N TRP A 688 8.71 34.30 36.74
CA TRP A 688 9.61 34.17 35.60
C TRP A 688 9.38 35.29 34.57
N THR A 689 8.17 35.83 34.46
CA THR A 689 7.84 36.87 33.45
C THR A 689 8.65 38.17 33.60
N ALA A 690 9.20 38.42 34.80
CA ALA A 690 10.06 39.55 35.14
C ALA A 690 11.55 39.17 35.32
N TRP A 691 11.92 37.91 35.06
CA TRP A 691 13.29 37.42 35.19
C TRP A 691 14.10 37.68 33.92
N GLU A 692 15.30 38.24 34.08
CA GLU A 692 16.22 38.59 32.98
C GLU A 692 16.57 37.39 32.08
N GLY A 693 16.58 36.17 32.63
CA GLY A 693 16.85 34.95 31.87
C GLY A 693 15.68 34.43 31.03
N TYR A 694 14.49 35.02 31.11
CA TYR A 694 13.25 34.46 30.52
C TYR A 694 13.34 34.27 28.99
N ASP A 695 13.65 35.34 28.26
CA ASP A 695 13.68 35.29 26.79
C ASP A 695 14.78 34.36 26.29
N ARG A 696 15.95 34.40 26.92
CA ARG A 696 17.07 33.50 26.64
C ARG A 696 16.70 32.03 26.89
N PHE A 697 16.05 31.71 28.00
CA PHE A 697 15.65 30.35 28.32
C PHE A 697 14.69 29.77 27.27
N PHE A 698 13.61 30.50 26.95
CA PHE A 698 12.64 30.03 25.95
C PHE A 698 13.21 30.03 24.54
N SER A 699 13.96 31.07 24.13
CA SER A 699 14.55 31.11 22.79
C SER A 699 15.61 30.04 22.57
N GLN A 700 16.47 29.76 23.56
CA GLN A 700 17.45 28.66 23.47
C GLN A 700 16.79 27.28 23.47
N MET A 701 15.71 27.09 24.24
CA MET A 701 14.93 25.85 24.20
C MET A 701 14.34 25.57 22.81
N ILE A 702 13.69 26.58 22.22
CA ILE A 702 13.10 26.47 20.87
C ILE A 702 14.20 26.34 19.80
N ARG A 703 15.28 27.12 19.87
CA ARG A 703 16.42 27.01 18.94
C ARG A 703 17.15 25.68 19.02
N TRP A 704 17.21 25.05 20.18
CA TRP A 704 17.81 23.73 20.34
C TRP A 704 16.96 22.64 19.70
N SER A 705 15.62 22.71 19.80
CA SER A 705 14.72 21.72 19.20
C SER A 705 14.60 21.86 17.69
N MET A 706 14.77 23.06 17.15
CA MET A 706 14.73 23.32 15.71
C MET A 706 15.67 22.41 14.90
N ARG A 707 15.23 22.12 13.66
CA ARG A 707 16.10 21.60 12.58
C ARG A 707 17.42 22.40 12.53
N PRO A 708 18.60 21.76 12.46
CA PRO A 708 19.87 22.49 12.47
C PRO A 708 20.03 23.33 11.19
N THR A 709 19.91 24.65 11.33
CA THR A 709 20.14 25.61 10.25
C THR A 709 21.56 26.18 10.33
N GLY A 710 22.53 25.56 9.65
CA GLY A 710 23.75 26.27 9.26
C GLY A 710 25.13 25.67 9.56
N ASP A 711 25.27 24.39 9.94
CA ASP A 711 26.57 23.71 9.81
C ASP A 711 26.38 22.32 9.19
N THR A 712 26.60 22.25 7.88
CA THR A 712 26.61 21.02 7.12
C THR A 712 28.02 20.42 7.04
N GLY A 713 29.10 21.17 7.31
CA GLY A 713 30.39 20.84 6.70
C GLY A 713 30.32 20.89 5.16
N ASN A 714 31.38 20.42 4.49
CA ASN A 714 31.50 20.42 3.03
C ASN A 714 30.75 19.22 2.40
N PHE A 715 29.45 19.08 2.70
CA PHE A 715 28.56 18.18 1.96
C PHE A 715 28.15 18.80 0.62
N THR A 716 28.45 18.12 -0.48
CA THR A 716 27.95 18.46 -1.81
C THR A 716 26.97 17.39 -2.26
N VAL A 717 25.74 17.80 -2.59
CA VAL A 717 24.71 16.88 -3.11
C VAL A 717 24.48 17.17 -4.59
N ALA A 718 24.63 16.16 -5.42
CA ALA A 718 24.27 16.19 -6.84
C ALA A 718 23.14 15.19 -7.10
N THR A 719 22.32 15.49 -8.09
CA THR A 719 21.21 14.64 -8.51
C THR A 719 21.10 14.62 -10.02
N ASP A 720 20.88 13.44 -10.58
CA ASP A 720 20.73 13.17 -12.01
C ASP A 720 19.59 12.17 -12.24
N VAL A 721 19.04 12.16 -13.46
CA VAL A 721 18.06 11.16 -13.91
C VAL A 721 18.69 10.39 -15.05
N VAL A 722 18.82 9.07 -14.89
CA VAL A 722 19.49 8.16 -15.82
C VAL A 722 18.71 6.84 -15.82
N ASP A 723 18.43 6.28 -16.99
CA ASP A 723 17.76 4.97 -17.17
C ASP A 723 16.45 4.82 -16.35
N GLY A 724 15.60 5.86 -16.37
CA GLY A 724 14.34 5.88 -15.61
C GLY A 724 14.48 5.99 -14.09
N LYS A 725 15.70 6.23 -13.57
CA LYS A 725 15.99 6.33 -12.13
C LYS A 725 16.52 7.70 -11.77
N ALA A 726 16.05 8.22 -10.65
CA ALA A 726 16.64 9.39 -10.01
C ALA A 726 17.78 8.93 -9.11
N ARG A 727 18.99 9.39 -9.45
CA ARG A 727 20.21 9.12 -8.71
C ARG A 727 20.56 10.31 -7.83
N VAL A 728 21.03 10.01 -6.62
CA VAL A 728 21.40 10.98 -5.59
C VAL A 728 22.83 10.68 -5.15
N VAL A 729 23.75 11.59 -5.45
CA VAL A 729 25.17 11.50 -5.08
C VAL A 729 25.45 12.50 -3.96
N LEU A 730 25.97 12.00 -2.84
CA LEU A 730 26.46 12.80 -1.73
C LEU A 730 27.98 12.66 -1.64
N ASP A 731 28.69 13.76 -1.83
CA ASP A 731 30.10 13.90 -1.47
C ASP A 731 30.23 14.54 -0.09
N ALA A 732 31.09 13.96 0.74
CA ALA A 732 31.18 14.19 2.17
C ALA A 732 32.62 14.52 2.60
N LEU A 733 32.86 15.82 2.80
CA LEU A 733 34.12 16.37 3.29
C LEU A 733 33.90 17.10 4.62
N ASP A 734 34.91 17.09 5.49
CA ASP A 734 34.88 17.84 6.74
C ASP A 734 35.31 19.32 6.55
N LYS A 735 35.91 19.93 7.59
CA LYS A 735 36.30 21.34 7.60
C LYS A 735 37.74 21.56 7.13
N ASP A 736 38.52 20.49 7.04
CA ASP A 736 39.92 20.43 6.62
C ASP A 736 40.05 19.72 5.25
N ASP A 737 38.92 19.54 4.54
CA ASP A 737 38.74 18.81 3.28
C ASP A 737 39.13 17.31 3.33
N GLU A 738 39.06 16.68 4.49
CA GLU A 738 39.20 15.22 4.63
C GLU A 738 37.87 14.48 4.42
N PHE A 739 37.93 13.26 3.87
CA PHE A 739 36.74 12.44 3.59
C PHE A 739 36.04 11.96 4.87
N LEU A 740 34.77 12.34 5.04
CA LEU A 740 33.93 11.88 6.14
C LEU A 740 33.33 10.51 5.87
N ASP A 741 33.42 9.62 6.87
CA ASP A 741 32.59 8.41 6.90
C ASP A 741 31.28 8.64 7.67
N LEU A 742 30.18 8.18 7.09
CA LEU A 742 28.80 8.43 7.51
C LEU A 742 28.04 7.11 7.73
N PRO A 743 28.37 6.31 8.78
CA PRO A 743 27.77 5.00 9.03
C PRO A 743 26.28 5.04 9.43
N ALA A 744 25.73 6.25 9.67
CA ALA A 744 24.32 6.49 9.98
C ALA A 744 23.67 7.44 8.95
N LEU A 745 24.19 7.45 7.72
CA LEU A 745 23.58 8.17 6.59
C LEU A 745 22.22 7.56 6.26
N GLY A 746 21.18 8.38 6.28
CA GLY A 746 19.84 7.99 5.85
C GLY A 746 19.17 9.11 5.05
N GLY A 747 18.03 8.81 4.44
CA GLY A 747 17.25 9.82 3.75
C GLY A 747 15.92 9.30 3.23
N ALA A 748 15.13 10.20 2.67
CA ALA A 748 13.88 9.90 1.98
C ALA A 748 13.68 10.86 0.80
N ALA A 749 13.06 10.36 -0.26
CA ALA A 749 12.57 11.15 -1.38
C ALA A 749 11.04 11.22 -1.30
N VAL A 750 10.51 12.44 -1.28
CA VAL A 750 9.08 12.72 -1.46
C VAL A 750 8.82 12.88 -2.95
N ARG A 751 7.96 12.02 -3.50
CA ARG A 751 7.58 11.97 -4.92
C ARG A 751 6.54 13.05 -5.27
N PRO A 752 6.26 13.29 -6.56
CA PRO A 752 5.21 14.23 -6.98
C PRO A 752 3.81 13.92 -6.43
N ASP A 753 3.50 12.65 -6.15
CA ASP A 753 2.24 12.21 -5.53
C ASP A 753 2.16 12.44 -4.00
N LEU A 754 3.18 13.07 -3.40
CA LEU A 754 3.40 13.24 -1.96
C LEU A 754 3.66 11.93 -1.19
N GLY A 755 3.85 10.80 -1.89
CA GLY A 755 4.38 9.56 -1.33
C GLY A 755 5.85 9.72 -0.93
N SER A 756 6.28 9.01 0.12
CA SER A 756 7.66 9.04 0.62
C SER A 756 8.34 7.68 0.42
N THR A 757 9.51 7.69 -0.20
CA THR A 757 10.34 6.51 -0.48
C THR A 757 11.68 6.66 0.25
N PRO A 758 12.12 5.70 1.08
CA PRO A 758 13.41 5.78 1.76
C PRO A 758 14.59 5.67 0.77
N LEU A 759 15.71 6.32 1.08
CA LEU A 759 16.95 6.30 0.30
C LEU A 759 17.96 5.33 0.92
N ASP A 760 18.31 4.26 0.19
CA ASP A 760 19.40 3.33 0.54
C ASP A 760 20.73 3.86 -0.01
N PHE A 761 21.47 4.59 0.83
CA PHE A 761 22.78 5.14 0.45
C PHE A 761 23.90 4.11 0.58
N ARG A 762 24.62 3.87 -0.51
CA ARG A 762 25.79 2.98 -0.57
C ARG A 762 27.05 3.79 -0.81
N GLN A 763 28.09 3.56 -0.02
CA GLN A 763 29.39 4.16 -0.22
C GLN A 763 30.08 3.52 -1.44
N VAL A 764 30.40 4.32 -2.46
CA VAL A 764 31.05 3.85 -3.70
C VAL A 764 32.52 4.26 -3.80
N ALA A 765 32.93 5.28 -3.03
CA ALA A 765 34.32 5.68 -2.82
C ALA A 765 34.42 6.37 -1.43
N PRO A 766 35.63 6.59 -0.87
CA PRO A 766 35.80 7.33 0.38
C PRO A 766 35.08 8.69 0.31
N GLY A 767 34.21 8.96 1.31
CA GLY A 767 33.38 10.17 1.34
C GLY A 767 32.33 10.31 0.22
N ARG A 768 32.13 9.34 -0.68
CA ARG A 768 31.11 9.40 -1.74
C ARG A 768 30.05 8.31 -1.57
N TYR A 769 28.80 8.74 -1.43
CA TYR A 769 27.63 7.90 -1.25
C TYR A 769 26.65 8.08 -2.41
N VAL A 770 25.99 7.01 -2.83
CA VAL A 770 25.00 7.01 -3.91
C VAL A 770 23.75 6.28 -3.44
N ALA A 771 22.59 6.89 -3.66
CA ALA A 771 21.28 6.25 -3.59
C ALA A 771 20.57 6.40 -4.94
N GLU A 772 19.70 5.45 -5.28
CA GLU A 772 18.91 5.43 -6.51
C GLU A 772 17.45 5.13 -6.16
N ILE A 773 16.51 5.79 -6.83
CA ILE A 773 15.06 5.55 -6.73
C ILE A 773 14.46 5.46 -8.13
N GLU A 774 13.44 4.63 -8.29
CA GLU A 774 12.64 4.62 -9.51
C GLU A 774 11.93 5.98 -9.69
N ALA A 775 12.01 6.52 -10.89
CA ALA A 775 11.59 7.87 -11.24
C ALA A 775 10.46 7.83 -12.30
N ASP A 776 9.45 7.01 -12.04
CA ASP A 776 8.37 6.73 -13.01
C ASP A 776 7.40 7.91 -13.25
N ASP A 777 7.26 8.82 -12.28
CA ASP A 777 6.29 9.92 -12.32
C ASP A 777 6.96 11.22 -12.79
N PRO A 778 6.47 11.90 -13.84
CA PRO A 778 7.03 13.19 -14.25
C PRO A 778 6.77 14.26 -13.19
N GLY A 779 7.81 14.96 -12.76
CA GLY A 779 7.68 16.03 -11.75
C GLY A 779 8.88 16.21 -10.84
N SER A 780 8.68 16.97 -9.77
CA SER A 780 9.71 17.29 -8.77
C SER A 780 9.69 16.30 -7.61
N TYR A 781 10.78 15.57 -7.43
CA TYR A 781 11.04 14.73 -6.27
C TYR A 781 11.87 15.55 -5.28
N MET A 782 11.42 15.66 -4.03
CA MET A 782 12.13 16.38 -2.97
C MET A 782 12.93 15.39 -2.12
N ILE A 783 14.24 15.56 -2.06
CA ILE A 783 15.16 14.65 -1.39
C ILE A 783 15.63 15.26 -0.07
N VAL A 784 15.49 14.50 1.01
CA VAL A 784 15.92 14.84 2.36
C VAL A 784 16.96 13.82 2.80
N ILE A 785 18.16 14.28 3.17
CA ILE A 785 19.29 13.42 3.54
C ILE A 785 19.76 13.83 4.93
N SER A 786 19.90 12.86 5.84
CA SER A 786 20.47 13.04 7.18
C SER A 786 21.89 12.44 7.23
N PRO A 787 22.95 13.26 7.34
CA PRO A 787 24.33 12.80 7.48
C PRO A 787 24.69 12.22 8.87
N GLY A 788 23.69 11.86 9.68
CA GLY A 788 23.83 11.35 11.03
C GLY A 788 23.68 12.41 12.14
N ALA A 789 23.65 11.93 13.39
CA ALA A 789 23.37 12.75 14.57
C ALA A 789 24.32 13.94 14.73
N GLY A 790 23.76 15.11 15.06
CA GLY A 790 24.50 16.36 15.28
C GLY A 790 24.83 17.16 14.01
N ARG A 791 24.53 16.65 12.81
CA ARG A 791 24.73 17.36 11.53
C ARG A 791 23.42 17.92 10.98
N GLY A 792 23.51 18.97 10.18
CA GLY A 792 22.35 19.52 9.47
C GLY A 792 21.77 18.56 8.44
N VAL A 793 20.44 18.46 8.39
CA VAL A 793 19.73 17.71 7.34
C VAL A 793 19.88 18.45 6.02
N LEU A 794 20.43 17.77 5.01
CA LEU A 794 20.56 18.28 3.66
C LEU A 794 19.22 18.14 2.94
N ARG A 795 18.87 19.14 2.14
CA ARG A 795 17.71 19.08 1.25
C ARG A 795 18.18 19.37 -0.16
N THR A 796 17.73 18.55 -1.09
CA THR A 796 17.85 18.79 -2.52
C THR A 796 16.55 18.32 -3.18
N GLY A 797 16.55 18.21 -4.49
CA GLY A 797 15.49 17.58 -5.24
C GLY A 797 16.01 17.25 -6.63
N VAL A 798 15.19 16.53 -7.38
CA VAL A 798 15.48 16.11 -8.74
C VAL A 798 14.21 16.22 -9.55
N ASN A 799 14.32 16.73 -10.77
CA ASN A 799 13.19 16.82 -11.66
C ASN A 799 13.29 15.73 -12.72
N VAL A 800 12.24 14.93 -12.74
CA VAL A 800 12.00 13.91 -13.75
C VAL A 800 11.23 14.59 -14.87
N GLY A 801 11.78 14.50 -16.09
CA GLY A 801 11.17 15.05 -17.28
C GLY A 801 9.93 14.26 -17.72
N TYR A 802 9.42 14.61 -18.89
CA TYR A 802 8.56 13.73 -19.67
C TYR A 802 9.37 12.51 -20.17
N SER A 803 8.67 11.46 -20.61
CA SER A 803 9.29 10.20 -21.08
C SER A 803 10.35 10.43 -22.16
N ASP A 804 11.42 9.63 -22.11
CA ASP A 804 12.50 9.65 -23.11
C ASP A 804 12.02 9.28 -24.54
N GLU A 805 10.84 8.68 -24.69
CA GLU A 805 10.12 8.46 -25.97
C GLU A 805 10.03 9.70 -26.87
N PHE A 806 9.94 10.90 -26.27
CA PHE A 806 9.78 12.16 -27.02
C PHE A 806 11.12 12.83 -27.38
N ARG A 807 12.25 12.12 -27.24
CA ARG A 807 13.59 12.66 -27.50
C ARG A 807 14.07 12.37 -28.92
N ASP A 808 13.88 11.15 -29.38
CA ASP A 808 14.24 10.72 -30.72
C ASP A 808 13.11 11.07 -31.72
N ARG A 809 13.50 11.55 -32.90
CA ARG A 809 12.59 12.21 -33.86
C ARG A 809 12.69 11.68 -35.28
N GLU A 810 13.66 10.82 -35.51
CA GLU A 810 13.87 10.08 -36.76
C GLU A 810 13.69 8.60 -36.46
N THR A 811 13.18 7.86 -37.44
CA THR A 811 13.13 6.40 -37.40
C THR A 811 14.56 5.85 -37.39
N ASN A 812 14.90 4.98 -36.44
CA ASN A 812 16.22 4.35 -36.32
C ASN A 812 16.40 3.22 -37.36
N ARG A 813 16.32 3.61 -38.63
CA ARG A 813 16.50 2.76 -39.80
C ARG A 813 17.83 1.97 -39.75
N PRO A 814 18.99 2.51 -39.33
CA PRO A 814 20.22 1.73 -39.22
C PRO A 814 20.14 0.54 -38.26
N LEU A 815 19.42 0.66 -37.13
CA LEU A 815 19.17 -0.48 -36.23
C LEU A 815 18.26 -1.52 -36.89
N LEU A 816 17.17 -1.07 -37.52
CA LEU A 816 16.20 -1.97 -38.18
C LEU A 816 16.83 -2.73 -39.35
N GLU A 817 17.62 -2.06 -40.18
CA GLU A 817 18.43 -2.67 -41.25
C GLU A 817 19.44 -3.68 -40.67
N SER A 818 20.09 -3.35 -39.54
CA SER A 818 21.01 -4.25 -38.84
C SER A 818 20.32 -5.48 -38.21
N ILE A 819 19.02 -5.40 -37.91
CA ILE A 819 18.20 -6.50 -37.42
C ILE A 819 17.73 -7.39 -38.58
N ALA A 820 17.28 -6.79 -39.68
CA ALA A 820 16.83 -7.52 -40.88
C ALA A 820 17.97 -8.26 -41.58
N GLY A 821 19.16 -7.65 -41.69
CA GLY A 821 20.36 -8.27 -42.30
C GLY A 821 21.00 -9.40 -41.49
N LEU A 822 20.31 -9.98 -40.49
CA LEU A 822 20.78 -11.15 -39.77
C LEU A 822 20.28 -12.43 -40.45
N GLU A 823 21.19 -13.16 -41.10
CA GLU A 823 20.91 -14.48 -41.70
C GLU A 823 20.33 -15.45 -40.66
N ALA A 824 19.11 -15.93 -40.90
CA ALA A 824 18.52 -16.97 -40.08
C ALA A 824 19.23 -18.30 -40.31
N LYS A 825 19.47 -19.09 -39.26
CA LYS A 825 20.27 -20.33 -39.35
C LYS A 825 19.74 -21.35 -40.39
N GLY A 826 20.32 -21.32 -41.58
CA GLY A 826 20.00 -22.18 -42.71
C GLY A 826 18.95 -21.62 -43.69
N GLY A 827 18.58 -20.35 -43.58
CA GLY A 827 17.78 -19.61 -44.56
C GLY A 827 18.42 -18.25 -44.87
N ASP A 828 17.70 -17.43 -45.61
CA ASP A 828 18.18 -16.12 -46.07
C ASP A 828 18.02 -15.02 -44.99
N GLU A 829 18.52 -13.81 -45.30
CA GLU A 829 18.29 -12.59 -44.51
C GLU A 829 16.79 -12.21 -44.43
N GLY A 830 16.44 -11.38 -43.45
CA GLY A 830 15.13 -10.73 -43.35
C GLY A 830 14.96 -9.61 -44.39
N VAL A 831 13.73 -9.12 -44.52
CA VAL A 831 13.36 -8.07 -45.48
C VAL A 831 13.01 -6.76 -44.76
N VAL A 832 13.55 -5.65 -45.26
CA VAL A 832 13.06 -4.29 -44.96
C VAL A 832 11.85 -4.02 -45.85
N ILE A 833 10.66 -4.09 -45.27
CA ILE A 833 9.39 -4.20 -45.99
C ILE A 833 9.07 -2.93 -46.79
N SER A 834 9.41 -1.75 -46.25
CA SER A 834 9.25 -0.47 -46.95
C SER A 834 10.05 -0.42 -48.26
N ASP A 835 11.18 -1.11 -48.31
CA ASP A 835 12.14 -1.03 -49.41
C ASP A 835 11.79 -2.06 -50.48
N ALA A 836 11.24 -3.22 -50.06
CA ALA A 836 10.69 -4.25 -50.95
C ALA A 836 9.33 -3.89 -51.56
N THR A 837 8.61 -2.92 -50.97
CA THR A 837 7.28 -2.46 -51.43
C THR A 837 7.27 -1.02 -51.95
N GLU A 838 8.41 -0.34 -51.94
CA GLU A 838 8.57 1.09 -52.25
C GLU A 838 7.57 2.01 -51.51
N THR A 839 7.07 1.57 -50.34
CA THR A 839 5.93 2.18 -49.62
C THR A 839 6.20 2.27 -48.12
N GLU A 840 6.15 3.49 -47.56
CA GLU A 840 6.28 3.71 -46.11
C GLU A 840 4.93 3.66 -45.37
N LEU A 841 4.94 3.21 -44.11
CA LEU A 841 3.75 3.08 -43.27
C LEU A 841 3.24 4.44 -42.74
N THR A 842 2.76 5.29 -43.65
CA THR A 842 2.28 6.65 -43.35
C THR A 842 0.81 6.71 -42.91
N GLY A 843 0.03 5.66 -43.15
CA GLY A 843 -1.38 5.58 -42.77
C GLY A 843 -2.09 4.31 -43.29
N PRO A 844 -3.41 4.16 -43.05
CA PRO A 844 -4.16 2.95 -43.39
C PRO A 844 -4.17 2.59 -44.89
N ASP A 845 -4.15 3.59 -45.78
CA ASP A 845 -4.10 3.34 -47.24
C ASP A 845 -2.76 2.73 -47.67
N ALA A 846 -1.65 3.20 -47.08
CA ALA A 846 -0.32 2.64 -47.31
C ALA A 846 -0.21 1.22 -46.71
N ALA A 847 -0.80 0.99 -45.53
CA ALA A 847 -0.90 -0.34 -44.94
C ALA A 847 -1.62 -1.35 -45.86
N ALA A 848 -2.70 -0.93 -46.52
CA ALA A 848 -3.42 -1.76 -47.48
C ALA A 848 -2.60 -2.02 -48.75
N GLN A 849 -1.84 -1.03 -49.24
CA GLN A 849 -0.93 -1.19 -50.38
C GLN A 849 0.21 -2.19 -50.09
N ILE A 850 0.87 -2.06 -48.93
CA ILE A 850 1.92 -2.98 -48.49
C ILE A 850 1.36 -4.41 -48.36
N ALA A 851 0.18 -4.58 -47.77
CA ALA A 851 -0.44 -5.89 -47.59
C ALA A 851 -0.80 -6.59 -48.91
N ALA A 852 -1.23 -5.83 -49.92
CA ALA A 852 -1.59 -6.33 -51.25
C ALA A 852 -0.42 -6.40 -52.25
N HIS A 853 0.82 -6.12 -51.82
CA HIS A 853 1.97 -6.02 -52.71
C HIS A 853 2.49 -7.40 -53.13
N GLU A 854 2.44 -7.73 -54.44
CA GLU A 854 2.77 -9.06 -54.98
C GLU A 854 4.21 -9.53 -54.66
N LEU A 855 5.15 -8.61 -54.38
CA LEU A 855 6.55 -8.93 -54.09
C LEU A 855 6.87 -9.24 -52.62
N TYR A 856 5.91 -9.07 -51.69
CA TYR A 856 6.13 -9.33 -50.26
C TYR A 856 5.13 -10.34 -49.68
N ASP A 857 5.63 -11.54 -49.36
CA ASP A 857 4.89 -12.62 -48.68
C ASP A 857 5.61 -12.94 -47.34
N PRO A 858 5.01 -12.67 -46.16
CA PRO A 858 5.58 -13.05 -44.87
C PRO A 858 5.54 -14.58 -44.63
N PHE A 859 4.65 -15.32 -45.30
CA PHE A 859 4.54 -16.78 -45.27
C PHE A 859 5.37 -17.47 -46.37
N ARG A 860 6.32 -16.76 -46.99
CA ARG A 860 7.30 -17.32 -47.92
C ARG A 860 8.11 -18.46 -47.28
N ARG A 861 8.52 -19.42 -48.11
CA ARG A 861 9.11 -20.72 -47.70
C ARG A 861 10.59 -20.83 -48.03
N ASP A 862 11.31 -19.79 -47.66
CA ASP A 862 12.77 -19.61 -47.72
C ASP A 862 13.50 -20.29 -46.55
N LEU A 863 12.84 -20.43 -45.40
CA LEU A 863 13.38 -21.09 -44.22
C LEU A 863 13.38 -22.63 -44.29
N PRO A 864 14.32 -23.32 -43.58
CA PRO A 864 14.34 -24.77 -43.48
C PRO A 864 13.01 -25.36 -42.96
N PRO A 865 12.47 -26.43 -43.60
CA PRO A 865 11.25 -27.07 -43.13
C PRO A 865 11.45 -27.71 -41.76
N ALA A 866 10.54 -27.41 -40.83
CA ALA A 866 10.61 -27.90 -39.46
C ALA A 866 10.52 -29.42 -39.38
N VAL A 867 11.19 -30.00 -38.38
CA VAL A 867 11.26 -31.46 -38.18
C VAL A 867 10.62 -31.80 -36.83
N ALA A 868 9.30 -31.95 -36.84
CA ALA A 868 8.57 -32.43 -35.67
C ALA A 868 8.90 -33.91 -35.43
N SER A 869 9.39 -34.23 -34.23
CA SER A 869 9.64 -35.61 -33.80
C SER A 869 8.55 -36.04 -32.83
N GLN A 870 7.74 -37.04 -33.22
CA GLN A 870 6.65 -37.56 -32.41
C GLN A 870 7.03 -38.93 -31.81
N PRO A 871 6.91 -39.14 -30.49
CA PRO A 871 7.24 -40.43 -29.87
C PRO A 871 6.26 -41.52 -30.33
N VAL A 872 6.80 -42.63 -30.84
CA VAL A 872 6.01 -43.76 -31.36
C VAL A 872 5.75 -44.81 -30.27
N TRP A 873 6.39 -44.67 -29.11
CA TRP A 873 6.27 -45.63 -28.00
C TRP A 873 4.82 -45.95 -27.60
N PRO A 874 3.81 -45.05 -27.60
CA PRO A 874 2.44 -45.41 -27.23
C PRO A 874 1.83 -46.42 -28.21
N LEU A 875 2.08 -46.22 -29.52
CA LEU A 875 1.64 -47.13 -30.57
C LEU A 875 2.39 -48.48 -30.48
N MET A 876 3.70 -48.44 -30.17
CA MET A 876 4.52 -49.65 -30.01
C MET A 876 4.09 -50.49 -28.80
N VAL A 877 3.75 -49.86 -27.67
CA VAL A 877 3.23 -50.53 -26.47
C VAL A 877 1.84 -51.11 -26.72
N LEU A 878 0.97 -50.39 -27.45
CA LEU A 878 -0.34 -50.91 -27.87
C LEU A 878 -0.18 -52.15 -28.77
N LEU A 879 0.67 -52.07 -29.80
CA LEU A 879 0.97 -53.20 -30.69
C LEU A 879 1.61 -54.37 -29.94
N ALA A 880 2.56 -54.11 -29.03
CA ALA A 880 3.17 -55.14 -28.18
C ALA A 880 2.13 -55.83 -27.28
N SER A 881 1.15 -55.09 -26.76
CA SER A 881 0.05 -55.63 -25.95
C SER A 881 -0.84 -56.56 -26.78
N CYS A 882 -1.24 -56.15 -27.99
CA CYS A 882 -2.00 -57.01 -28.90
C CYS A 882 -1.23 -58.28 -29.30
N LEU A 883 0.06 -58.15 -29.62
CA LEU A 883 0.94 -59.27 -29.99
C LEU A 883 1.22 -60.21 -28.81
N PHE A 884 1.25 -59.69 -27.58
CA PHE A 884 1.36 -60.50 -26.36
C PHE A 884 0.12 -61.36 -26.14
N VAL A 885 -1.09 -60.83 -26.39
CA VAL A 885 -2.32 -61.64 -26.41
C VAL A 885 -2.22 -62.74 -27.47
N GLY A 886 -1.62 -62.46 -28.63
CA GLY A 886 -1.28 -63.47 -29.66
C GLY A 886 -0.34 -64.59 -29.16
N ASP A 887 0.77 -64.23 -28.50
CA ASP A 887 1.68 -65.21 -27.87
C ASP A 887 0.98 -66.04 -26.79
N VAL A 888 0.10 -65.44 -25.99
CA VAL A 888 -0.69 -66.16 -24.98
C VAL A 888 -1.69 -67.10 -25.65
N PHE A 889 -2.42 -66.65 -26.68
CA PHE A 889 -3.41 -67.45 -27.41
C PHE A 889 -2.78 -68.68 -28.06
N ILE A 890 -1.70 -68.50 -28.82
CA ILE A 890 -0.98 -69.61 -29.50
C ILE A 890 -0.45 -70.64 -28.48
N ARG A 891 -0.09 -70.21 -27.26
CA ARG A 891 0.37 -71.10 -26.19
C ARG A 891 -0.75 -71.79 -25.41
N ARG A 892 -1.86 -71.09 -25.12
CA ARG A 892 -2.93 -71.56 -24.21
C ARG A 892 -4.09 -72.25 -24.93
N VAL A 893 -4.39 -71.89 -26.18
CA VAL A 893 -5.58 -72.39 -26.90
C VAL A 893 -5.19 -73.47 -27.90
N GLN A 894 -5.75 -74.67 -27.75
CA GLN A 894 -5.68 -75.73 -28.76
C GLN A 894 -6.85 -75.60 -29.74
N VAL A 895 -6.64 -74.88 -30.85
CA VAL A 895 -7.57 -74.93 -31.99
C VAL A 895 -7.30 -76.22 -32.77
N GLY A 896 -8.16 -77.22 -32.61
CA GLY A 896 -8.09 -78.47 -33.36
C GLY A 896 -8.62 -78.28 -34.78
N PHE A 897 -7.75 -78.22 -35.78
CA PHE A 897 -8.13 -78.10 -37.21
C PHE A 897 -8.75 -79.37 -37.83
N GLY A 898 -9.27 -80.30 -37.01
CA GLY A 898 -9.95 -81.51 -37.47
C GLY A 898 -11.23 -81.25 -38.27
N TRP A 899 -11.77 -80.03 -38.20
CA TRP A 899 -12.91 -79.58 -39.01
C TRP A 899 -12.53 -79.09 -40.43
N VAL A 900 -11.23 -78.91 -40.74
CA VAL A 900 -10.78 -78.42 -42.06
C VAL A 900 -10.74 -79.54 -43.10
N ALA A 901 -10.38 -80.77 -42.71
CA ALA A 901 -10.31 -81.91 -43.64
C ALA A 901 -11.68 -82.34 -44.22
N PRO A 902 -12.79 -82.40 -43.45
CA PRO A 902 -14.13 -82.65 -43.98
C PRO A 902 -14.66 -81.49 -44.84
N LEU A 903 -14.19 -80.27 -44.60
CA LEU A 903 -14.61 -79.08 -45.34
C LEU A 903 -13.95 -79.01 -46.72
N MET A 904 -12.64 -79.26 -46.80
CA MET A 904 -11.89 -79.29 -48.07
C MET A 904 -12.30 -80.46 -48.96
N THR A 905 -12.57 -81.65 -48.41
CA THR A 905 -13.03 -82.82 -49.18
C THR A 905 -14.45 -82.66 -49.74
N ARG A 906 -15.27 -81.77 -49.18
CA ARG A 906 -16.56 -81.35 -49.75
C ARG A 906 -16.46 -80.32 -50.87
N LEU A 907 -15.34 -79.59 -51.01
CA LEU A 907 -15.17 -78.59 -52.08
C LEU A 907 -14.59 -79.15 -53.39
N PHE A 908 -13.96 -80.33 -53.38
CA PHE A 908 -13.11 -80.81 -54.48
C PHE A 908 -13.53 -82.15 -55.12
N ARG A 909 -14.75 -82.65 -54.88
CA ARG A 909 -15.28 -83.84 -55.60
C ARG A 909 -16.48 -83.43 -56.47
N ARG A 910 -16.37 -83.64 -57.78
CA ARG A 910 -17.29 -83.12 -58.80
C ARG A 910 -17.66 -84.21 -59.80
N ASP A 911 -18.79 -84.87 -59.53
CA ASP A 911 -19.58 -85.79 -60.38
C ASP A 911 -20.95 -85.92 -59.68
N ALA A 912 -22.11 -86.09 -60.31
CA ALA A 912 -22.61 -85.72 -61.65
C ALA A 912 -24.13 -85.49 -61.48
N ALA A 913 -24.80 -84.78 -62.40
CA ALA A 913 -26.16 -84.25 -62.17
C ALA A 913 -27.30 -85.21 -62.57
N GLU A 914 -28.43 -85.16 -61.83
CA GLU A 914 -29.85 -85.17 -62.28
C GLU A 914 -30.82 -85.30 -61.07
N PRO A 915 -32.10 -84.89 -61.15
CA PRO A 915 -32.57 -83.55 -61.51
C PRO A 915 -33.51 -82.91 -60.45
N GLU A 916 -33.82 -81.62 -60.67
CA GLU A 916 -34.94 -80.78 -60.16
C GLU A 916 -35.71 -81.09 -58.85
N ALA A 917 -35.78 -80.09 -57.95
CA ALA A 917 -37.03 -79.64 -57.32
C ALA A 917 -36.92 -78.23 -56.69
N GLU A 918 -37.94 -77.39 -56.88
CA GLU A 918 -38.00 -75.99 -56.43
C GLU A 918 -37.98 -75.81 -54.89
N THR A 919 -36.87 -75.35 -54.29
CA THR A 919 -36.86 -75.00 -52.85
C THR A 919 -36.08 -73.74 -52.45
N MET A 920 -35.26 -73.13 -53.33
CA MET A 920 -34.53 -71.89 -52.98
C MET A 920 -35.32 -70.58 -53.19
N ALA A 921 -36.46 -70.59 -53.87
CA ALA A 921 -37.39 -69.45 -53.86
C ALA A 921 -38.09 -69.28 -52.49
N ARG A 922 -38.40 -70.39 -51.80
CA ARG A 922 -39.16 -70.41 -50.53
C ARG A 922 -38.38 -70.03 -49.27
N LEU A 923 -37.04 -69.91 -49.35
CA LEU A 923 -36.20 -69.48 -48.22
C LEU A 923 -35.73 -68.01 -48.32
N ARG A 924 -35.78 -67.40 -49.51
CA ARG A 924 -35.58 -65.95 -49.66
C ARG A 924 -36.82 -65.16 -49.22
N SER A 925 -38.04 -65.69 -49.44
CA SER A 925 -39.27 -65.10 -48.89
C SER A 925 -39.30 -65.18 -47.35
N ARG A 926 -39.08 -66.35 -46.76
CA ARG A 926 -39.11 -66.54 -45.29
C ARG A 926 -38.03 -65.79 -44.50
N LYS A 927 -36.94 -65.31 -45.14
CA LYS A 927 -35.93 -64.49 -44.46
C LYS A 927 -36.23 -62.98 -44.53
N ALA A 928 -37.08 -62.53 -45.46
CA ALA A 928 -37.67 -61.19 -45.44
C ALA A 928 -38.75 -61.10 -44.36
N GLU A 929 -39.66 -62.08 -44.34
CA GLU A 929 -40.83 -62.17 -43.45
C GLU A 929 -40.47 -62.18 -41.93
N VAL A 930 -39.29 -62.70 -41.58
CA VAL A 930 -38.78 -62.73 -40.18
C VAL A 930 -37.99 -61.47 -39.80
N ARG A 931 -37.64 -60.59 -40.75
CA ARG A 931 -37.00 -59.30 -40.45
C ARG A 931 -38.02 -58.16 -40.26
N GLU A 932 -39.21 -58.27 -40.85
CA GLU A 932 -40.31 -57.30 -40.65
C GLU A 932 -41.14 -57.55 -39.38
N THR A 933 -41.11 -58.76 -38.82
CA THR A 933 -41.89 -59.11 -37.61
C THR A 933 -41.17 -58.81 -36.27
N ALA A 934 -39.92 -58.35 -36.31
CA ALA A 934 -39.17 -57.90 -35.12
C ALA A 934 -39.41 -56.41 -34.76
N THR A 935 -40.16 -55.67 -35.58
CA THR A 935 -40.43 -54.23 -35.43
C THR A 935 -41.93 -53.92 -35.31
N ALA A 936 -42.70 -54.78 -34.62
CA ALA A 936 -44.14 -54.55 -34.37
C ALA A 936 -44.71 -55.31 -33.15
N ALA A 937 -44.01 -55.36 -32.01
CA ALA A 937 -44.56 -55.89 -30.75
C ALA A 937 -43.84 -55.33 -29.51
N GLY A 938 -44.18 -54.10 -29.09
CA GLY A 938 -43.49 -53.42 -27.99
C GLY A 938 -44.15 -52.14 -27.47
N ALA A 939 -45.46 -51.97 -27.64
CA ALA A 939 -46.24 -50.94 -26.93
C ALA A 939 -46.45 -51.43 -25.47
N THR A 940 -46.53 -50.62 -24.41
CA THR A 940 -46.91 -49.21 -24.18
C THR A 940 -46.18 -48.71 -22.90
N ARG A 941 -46.15 -47.43 -22.45
CA ARG A 941 -46.86 -46.20 -22.85
C ARG A 941 -46.20 -44.92 -22.30
N PHE A 942 -46.43 -43.83 -23.04
CA PHE A 942 -46.56 -42.41 -22.65
C PHE A 942 -45.39 -41.44 -22.92
N GLU A 943 -45.47 -40.83 -24.11
CA GLU A 943 -45.05 -39.45 -24.43
C GLU A 943 -46.04 -38.42 -23.82
N VAL A 944 -45.70 -37.12 -23.86
CA VAL A 944 -46.23 -36.14 -24.84
C VAL A 944 -45.21 -34.99 -24.97
N ASP A 945 -45.09 -34.44 -26.18
CA ASP A 945 -44.24 -33.35 -26.68
C ASP A 945 -44.63 -31.94 -26.11
N GLU A 946 -44.11 -30.75 -26.47
CA GLU A 946 -43.56 -30.22 -27.74
C GLU A 946 -42.51 -29.09 -27.56
N GLU A 947 -41.84 -28.79 -28.68
CA GLU A 947 -41.25 -27.51 -29.13
C GLU A 947 -39.90 -26.94 -28.57
N SER A 948 -39.14 -26.44 -29.54
CA SER A 948 -37.99 -25.52 -29.49
C SER A 948 -38.44 -24.20 -30.18
N PRO A 949 -37.75 -23.03 -30.14
CA PRO A 949 -36.28 -22.88 -30.01
C PRO A 949 -35.70 -21.60 -29.33
N GLN A 950 -34.36 -21.59 -29.24
CA GLN A 950 -33.47 -20.40 -29.29
C GLN A 950 -33.40 -19.43 -28.06
N PRO A 951 -32.36 -18.57 -27.97
CA PRO A 951 -31.59 -18.39 -26.71
C PRO A 951 -31.63 -16.97 -26.11
N ALA A 952 -31.14 -16.81 -24.88
CA ALA A 952 -30.19 -15.76 -24.43
C ALA A 952 -30.07 -15.67 -22.89
N THR A 953 -28.89 -15.22 -22.42
CA THR A 953 -28.61 -14.36 -21.24
C THR A 953 -29.34 -14.55 -19.89
N GLY A 954 -28.57 -14.52 -18.79
CA GLY A 954 -29.02 -13.89 -17.54
C GLY A 954 -28.83 -14.71 -16.25
N SER A 955 -27.79 -14.37 -15.48
CA SER A 955 -27.88 -14.31 -14.02
C SER A 955 -28.78 -13.09 -13.68
N PRO A 956 -29.57 -13.02 -12.58
CA PRO A 956 -29.05 -13.24 -11.23
C PRO A 956 -30.02 -13.68 -10.10
N LEU A 957 -29.41 -13.90 -8.91
CA LEU A 957 -29.90 -13.66 -7.53
C LEU A 957 -31.16 -14.40 -7.01
N ASP A 958 -30.98 -14.99 -5.82
CA ASP A 958 -31.76 -14.85 -4.57
C ASP A 958 -33.33 -14.90 -4.63
N GLU A 959 -34.07 -15.45 -3.67
CA GLU A 959 -33.81 -15.55 -2.23
C GLU A 959 -34.91 -16.41 -1.51
N LEU A 960 -34.76 -16.59 -0.19
CA LEU A 960 -35.83 -16.73 0.85
C LEU A 960 -36.24 -18.13 1.39
N LYS A 961 -35.80 -18.34 2.64
CA LYS A 961 -36.60 -18.74 3.83
C LYS A 961 -37.01 -20.23 4.04
N GLN A 962 -36.13 -20.91 4.78
CA GLN A 962 -36.33 -21.41 6.17
C GLN A 962 -37.71 -21.16 6.85
N PRO A 963 -38.16 -22.02 7.81
CA PRO A 963 -37.33 -22.49 8.95
C PRO A 963 -37.60 -23.89 9.58
N ALA A 964 -36.65 -24.28 10.46
CA ALA A 964 -36.72 -25.29 11.55
C ALA A 964 -37.03 -26.78 11.19
N GLY A 965 -36.46 -27.80 11.86
CA GLY A 965 -35.42 -27.84 12.91
C GLY A 965 -35.12 -29.28 13.40
N GLU A 966 -34.02 -29.42 14.17
CA GLU A 966 -33.61 -30.57 15.03
C GLU A 966 -33.11 -31.94 14.46
N ALA A 967 -32.09 -32.46 15.19
CA ALA A 967 -31.78 -33.87 15.49
C ALA A 967 -31.17 -34.86 14.44
N ASN A 968 -29.84 -34.74 14.25
CA ASN A 968 -28.79 -35.78 14.44
C ASN A 968 -29.14 -37.29 14.41
N PRO A 969 -28.38 -38.12 13.64
CA PRO A 969 -28.03 -39.48 14.11
C PRO A 969 -26.55 -39.90 13.97
N LYS A 970 -26.23 -41.04 14.60
CA LYS A 970 -24.88 -41.53 14.97
C LYS A 970 -24.14 -42.37 13.90
N GLN A 971 -22.82 -42.49 14.15
CA GLN A 971 -21.83 -43.45 13.63
C GLN A 971 -22.29 -44.92 13.48
N PRO A 972 -21.50 -45.70 12.71
CA PRO A 972 -20.99 -46.99 13.17
C PRO A 972 -19.44 -47.09 13.25
N LYS A 973 -18.94 -47.99 14.11
CA LYS A 973 -17.55 -48.54 14.14
C LYS A 973 -17.60 -49.93 13.46
N THR A 974 -16.57 -50.57 12.88
CA THR A 974 -15.23 -51.00 13.38
C THR A 974 -14.51 -51.73 12.19
N GLY A 975 -13.19 -51.84 12.01
CA GLY A 975 -12.01 -51.33 12.74
C GLY A 975 -10.93 -52.39 13.00
N GLN A 976 -9.94 -52.59 12.10
CA GLN A 976 -8.82 -53.54 12.27
C GLN A 976 -7.47 -52.94 11.84
N LYS A 977 -6.36 -53.40 12.47
CA LYS A 977 -5.00 -52.82 12.38
C LYS A 977 -4.16 -53.38 11.23
N LEU A 978 -3.24 -52.57 10.70
CA LEU A 978 -1.86 -52.96 10.34
C LEU A 978 -0.96 -51.69 10.34
N ALA A 979 0.37 -51.88 10.32
CA ALA A 979 1.36 -50.91 10.82
C ALA A 979 2.15 -50.15 9.73
N ASP A 980 2.84 -49.10 10.19
CA ASP A 980 4.05 -48.45 9.67
C ASP A 980 4.18 -48.18 8.16
N ASP A 981 4.09 -46.89 7.79
CA ASP A 981 5.30 -46.14 7.39
C ASP A 981 5.02 -44.63 7.40
N ALA A 982 5.88 -43.83 8.05
CA ALA A 982 5.72 -42.38 8.14
C ALA A 982 7.07 -41.66 7.97
N GLN A 983 7.26 -41.03 6.80
CA GLN A 983 8.34 -40.05 6.62
C GLN A 983 8.02 -38.75 7.39
N PRO A 984 9.00 -38.14 8.08
CA PRO A 984 8.78 -36.92 8.85
C PRO A 984 8.67 -35.68 7.95
N LYS A 985 7.69 -34.81 8.23
CA LYS A 985 7.67 -33.44 7.68
C LYS A 985 8.75 -32.59 8.35
N GLU A 986 9.39 -31.73 7.56
CA GLU A 986 10.49 -30.89 8.02
C GLU A 986 10.06 -29.81 9.03
N GLU A 987 10.83 -29.65 10.12
CA GLU A 987 10.69 -28.52 11.05
C GLU A 987 11.34 -27.25 10.46
N GLY A 988 10.57 -26.16 10.41
CA GLY A 988 10.97 -24.87 9.84
C GLY A 988 12.08 -24.12 10.60
N TYR A 989 12.72 -23.18 9.92
CA TYR A 989 13.92 -22.46 10.38
C TYR A 989 13.77 -21.76 11.75
N THR A 990 12.61 -21.16 12.02
CA THR A 990 12.33 -20.44 13.27
C THR A 990 12.23 -21.34 14.50
N SER A 991 11.74 -22.58 14.39
CA SER A 991 11.73 -23.51 15.52
C SER A 991 13.14 -24.02 15.86
N ARG A 992 14.03 -24.15 14.87
CA ARG A 992 15.45 -24.48 15.09
C ARG A 992 16.17 -23.39 15.90
N LEU A 993 15.97 -22.11 15.56
CA LEU A 993 16.53 -20.98 16.32
C LEU A 993 16.02 -20.91 17.77
N LEU A 994 14.72 -21.15 17.98
CA LEU A 994 14.12 -21.17 19.32
C LEU A 994 14.65 -22.34 20.19
N LYS A 995 14.92 -23.49 19.57
CA LYS A 995 15.51 -24.68 20.20
C LYS A 995 16.99 -24.47 20.53
N ALA A 996 17.76 -23.85 19.63
CA ALA A 996 19.15 -23.47 19.86
C ALA A 996 19.29 -22.44 21.01
N LYS A 997 18.43 -21.41 21.04
CA LYS A 997 18.42 -20.39 22.12
C LYS A 997 18.06 -21.01 23.48
N LYS A 998 17.16 -21.99 23.53
CA LYS A 998 16.87 -22.75 24.77
C LYS A 998 18.02 -23.66 25.20
N GLY A 999 18.76 -24.26 24.27
CA GLY A 999 19.95 -25.05 24.59
C GLY A 999 21.06 -24.20 25.22
N ALA A 1000 21.40 -23.06 24.61
CA ALA A 1000 22.47 -22.17 25.07
C ALA A 1000 22.24 -21.56 26.48
N LEU A 1001 20.99 -21.51 26.95
CA LEU A 1001 20.65 -21.07 28.30
C LEU A 1001 20.67 -22.20 29.35
N GLY A 1002 20.58 -23.47 28.93
CA GLY A 1002 20.56 -24.62 29.84
C GLY A 1002 21.95 -25.07 30.33
N ASP A 1003 23.00 -24.87 29.53
CA ASP A 1003 24.36 -25.30 29.86
C ASP A 1003 25.15 -24.30 30.73
N ARG A 1004 24.53 -23.21 31.19
CA ARG A 1004 25.19 -22.21 32.05
C ARG A 1004 25.10 -22.52 33.55
N ASP A 1005 24.18 -23.39 33.97
CA ASP A 1005 23.93 -23.75 35.38
C ASP A 1005 24.41 -25.18 35.71
N LYS A 1006 25.71 -25.43 35.53
CA LYS A 1006 26.39 -26.59 36.13
C LYS A 1006 27.70 -26.16 36.81
N PRO A 1007 27.90 -26.46 38.11
CA PRO A 1007 29.17 -26.22 38.76
C PRO A 1007 30.23 -27.19 38.22
N LYS A 1008 31.48 -26.73 38.11
CA LYS A 1008 32.64 -27.60 37.98
C LYS A 1008 33.08 -28.07 39.37
N GLU A 1009 33.63 -29.28 39.40
CA GLU A 1009 34.41 -29.82 40.53
C GLU A 1009 35.65 -28.96 40.84
#